data_AF-A0A3D9B8J3-F1
#
_entry.id   AF-A0A3D9B8J3-F1
#
_cell.length_a   1.000
_cell.length_b   1.000
_cell.length_c   1.000
_cell.angle_alpha   90.00
_cell.angle_beta   90.00
_cell.angle_gamma   90.00
#
_symmetry.space_group_name_H-M   'P 1'
#
loop_
_entity.id
_entity.type
_entity.pdbx_description
1 polymer ?
#
loop_
_entity_poly.entity_id
_entity_poly.type
_entity_poly.pdbx_seq_one_letter_code
_entity_poly.pdbx_strand_id
1 'polypeptide(L)'
;MKKIIIPVGLLLLGSVKAQLTPTENYIQTKTYLDYNVTSPTKSAETVQYFDGLGRPKQIVNVKASPLGRDVVTPIVYDAFGRQVKDYLPVPQSNTLNGAIVPNPLANATQPSIYGQEKIFAEKALENSPLDRILEQKQVGTAWDTKPVKFQYDVNVHVDYVRKYETTTTWVENRTQTFVKLLQYFLPNSLYKNTITDEDGNPTIEFKNGKGQLILSRKALNATTNADTYYVYNEYDQLAFVIPPSAPAQIVDPVTVENLYYQYRYDGKGRLVEKKLPGKDWEYRVYDKQDRLVLTQDANLRGKGQWLFTKYDQLSRPIYTGIFESTAGRPAQVNTINGFSSNIEIKTSLSWSNSGIEVYHTNSTAYPTTNFKLLSVTYYDTYQAYGFNPSFPSSIQGQTTLQPSTMADGKSTKGLPVMSLIKNIEDDNWTKTYSYYDTRGRVIGTHSINHLGGYTRTESKLDFAGAVKTSVTKHKRLTTDTERIITETFEYDHQNRLLVHKHKVGSNPVEILAQNKYNELSQLESKKVGGISAASPLQQIDYKYNIRGWMTKINDPKNLNGKLFGYEIKYNTIEGLVTPNMDYSSLTVKPRFNGNIAEIDWKTATVPNDNLKRYGYVYDGLNRLLAGFYQKDTNPSAKEYFEKMDYDLNGNIAALKRSGFSSGTTASLIDDLTYIYIGNKLTQVKEAAQNDIGYEGGNNFIDYDLNGNMTNMKDKGIQSITYNYLNLPEVLLISQRDPFLGPNLESSLSYLYRADGVKLRKSYFRQARRGPTGTVRTTDYLDGFHYNYFGDGEVCLTCRTEFAYEEQAYKKADSQLNEINLTPEWKLDFVPTSEGFYSFIENRYIYQYKDHLGNARISFGKNSAGALEITDSNDYYPFGLNHIGNGKSLIGSYYSYKYQGQELQETGFYSFKWRNYMPDVGRFFNIDPLSEKYAYQSHYNFSENRVVDARELEGLEAVDFRKDDGYKNLVVVVQGWSGDTKKGYTQAQNVGGSNNPDFKGKGNLDLTGIGGLVGLANSNTRVVVFDSSQNENTKNDLKSTISNFNNVHSDGVVAAVGHSLGGDNLVESLNENKKLKVDLMVTLDIMDGYADTKIPSNVSKAVNYYQTKNIYGGEKIEPTSDNKTTKIVNVLAPTSDHKSIDNDLSTKVRDVVKRELIPNQ
;
A
#
# COMPACT_ATOMS: atom_id res chain seq x y z
N MET A 1 -46.68 -29.87 -67.20
CA MET A 1 -46.86 -30.53 -65.88
C MET A 1 -47.25 -29.49 -64.85
N LYS A 2 -48.22 -29.83 -63.99
CA LYS A 2 -48.87 -28.95 -63.00
C LYS A 2 -48.03 -28.72 -61.73
N LYS A 3 -48.47 -27.74 -60.94
CA LYS A 3 -48.33 -27.52 -59.47
C LYS A 3 -47.26 -26.51 -59.04
N ILE A 4 -47.41 -25.66 -58.01
CA ILE A 4 -48.47 -25.19 -57.09
C ILE A 4 -47.92 -23.87 -56.47
N ILE A 5 -48.77 -22.92 -56.09
CA ILE A 5 -48.50 -21.68 -55.33
C ILE A 5 -48.88 -21.88 -53.85
N ILE A 6 -48.11 -21.36 -52.87
CA ILE A 6 -48.56 -20.69 -51.61
C ILE A 6 -47.46 -19.70 -51.07
N PRO A 7 -47.79 -18.50 -50.51
CA PRO A 7 -46.87 -17.46 -50.00
C PRO A 7 -46.76 -17.39 -48.44
N VAL A 8 -46.00 -16.38 -47.90
CA VAL A 8 -45.75 -15.97 -46.48
C VAL A 8 -44.41 -16.50 -45.89
N GLY A 9 -43.50 -15.74 -45.27
CA GLY A 9 -43.47 -14.32 -44.87
C GLY A 9 -42.11 -13.88 -44.27
N LEU A 10 -41.99 -12.54 -44.15
CA LEU A 10 -41.19 -11.65 -43.27
C LEU A 10 -39.91 -12.09 -42.50
N LEU A 11 -39.03 -11.08 -42.39
CA LEU A 11 -38.06 -10.76 -41.32
C LEU A 11 -36.64 -11.36 -41.39
N LEU A 12 -35.82 -10.82 -42.29
CA LEU A 12 -34.38 -10.65 -42.08
C LEU A 12 -34.10 -9.25 -41.53
N LEU A 13 -34.43 -9.00 -40.25
CA LEU A 13 -33.79 -7.95 -39.47
C LEU A 13 -32.49 -8.53 -38.88
N GLY A 14 -31.50 -8.76 -39.74
CA GLY A 14 -30.12 -8.89 -39.31
C GLY A 14 -29.62 -7.50 -38.98
N SER A 15 -29.41 -7.21 -37.71
CA SER A 15 -28.89 -5.94 -37.21
C SER A 15 -27.54 -5.61 -37.88
N VAL A 16 -27.59 -4.77 -38.90
CA VAL A 16 -26.43 -4.00 -39.36
C VAL A 16 -25.97 -3.23 -38.12
N LYS A 17 -24.81 -3.57 -37.55
CA LYS A 17 -24.23 -2.75 -36.48
C LYS A 17 -23.96 -1.38 -37.11
N ALA A 18 -24.80 -0.40 -36.81
CA ALA A 18 -24.60 0.97 -37.25
C ALA A 18 -23.19 1.42 -36.82
N GLN A 19 -22.37 1.86 -37.78
CA GLN A 19 -21.18 2.63 -37.45
C GLN A 19 -21.62 3.83 -36.61
N LEU A 20 -20.89 4.13 -35.53
CA LEU A 20 -21.17 5.32 -34.71
C LEU A 20 -21.08 6.61 -35.54
N THR A 21 -20.26 6.58 -36.59
CA THR A 21 -20.15 7.64 -37.59
C THR A 21 -19.61 7.07 -38.91
N PRO A 22 -20.12 7.53 -40.06
CA PRO A 22 -19.58 7.16 -41.37
C PRO A 22 -18.34 7.99 -41.77
N THR A 23 -17.96 9.01 -41.01
CA THR A 23 -16.92 9.99 -41.40
C THR A 23 -15.62 9.91 -40.61
N GLU A 24 -15.56 9.16 -39.51
CA GLU A 24 -14.39 9.14 -38.61
C GLU A 24 -13.86 7.74 -38.36
N ASN A 25 -12.55 7.63 -38.19
CA ASN A 25 -11.89 6.40 -37.74
C ASN A 25 -11.97 6.31 -36.20
N TYR A 26 -12.31 5.14 -35.66
CA TYR A 26 -12.37 4.95 -34.22
C TYR A 26 -12.10 3.51 -33.75
N ILE A 27 -11.68 3.37 -32.49
CA ILE A 27 -11.74 2.12 -31.72
C ILE A 27 -12.79 2.26 -30.62
N GLN A 28 -13.70 1.29 -30.52
CA GLN A 28 -14.68 1.20 -29.43
C GLN A 28 -14.39 -0.04 -28.58
N THR A 29 -14.30 0.18 -27.27
CA THR A 29 -14.20 -0.87 -26.25
C THR A 29 -15.46 -0.85 -25.40
N LYS A 30 -16.03 -2.04 -25.15
CA LYS A 30 -17.23 -2.21 -24.33
C LYS A 30 -17.03 -3.34 -23.33
N THR A 31 -17.10 -3.01 -22.05
CA THR A 31 -17.00 -3.95 -20.93
C THR A 31 -18.38 -4.15 -20.33
N TYR A 32 -18.89 -5.38 -20.33
CA TYR A 32 -20.17 -5.69 -19.71
C TYR A 32 -20.01 -5.75 -18.19
N LEU A 33 -20.79 -4.93 -17.48
CA LEU A 33 -20.77 -4.86 -16.02
C LEU A 33 -21.80 -5.82 -15.42
N ASP A 34 -22.82 -6.16 -16.19
CA ASP A 34 -23.77 -7.22 -15.93
C ASP A 34 -23.93 -8.13 -17.16
N TYR A 35 -24.50 -9.31 -16.96
CA TYR A 35 -24.88 -10.19 -18.07
C TYR A 35 -25.90 -11.21 -17.58
N ASN A 36 -27.06 -11.26 -18.23
CA ASN A 36 -28.13 -12.19 -17.90
C ASN A 36 -28.31 -13.32 -18.95
N VAL A 37 -27.23 -13.68 -19.66
CA VAL A 37 -27.22 -14.69 -20.74
C VAL A 37 -27.87 -14.24 -22.05
N THR A 38 -28.80 -13.27 -22.03
CA THR A 38 -29.48 -12.76 -23.23
C THR A 38 -29.01 -11.37 -23.68
N SER A 39 -28.78 -10.43 -22.75
CA SER A 39 -28.20 -9.11 -23.04
C SER A 39 -27.63 -8.42 -21.79
N PRO A 40 -26.61 -7.55 -21.92
CA PRO A 40 -26.17 -6.68 -20.82
C PRO A 40 -27.10 -5.46 -20.68
N THR A 41 -27.45 -5.08 -19.45
CA THR A 41 -28.18 -3.83 -19.14
C THR A 41 -27.26 -2.72 -18.64
N LYS A 42 -26.03 -3.07 -18.21
CA LYS A 42 -24.98 -2.16 -17.74
C LYS A 42 -23.66 -2.45 -18.44
N SER A 43 -23.01 -1.40 -18.93
CA SER A 43 -21.69 -1.49 -19.55
C SER A 43 -20.87 -0.22 -19.38
N ALA A 44 -19.56 -0.39 -19.26
CA ALA A 44 -18.59 0.69 -19.42
C ALA A 44 -18.13 0.70 -20.88
N GLU A 45 -18.12 1.88 -21.50
CA GLU A 45 -17.87 2.03 -22.93
C GLU A 45 -16.94 3.22 -23.18
N THR A 46 -15.92 3.00 -24.02
CA THR A 46 -14.96 4.02 -24.44
C THR A 46 -14.83 3.98 -25.95
N VAL A 47 -14.87 5.15 -26.58
CA VAL A 47 -14.65 5.34 -28.01
C VAL A 47 -13.48 6.30 -28.19
N GLN A 48 -12.51 5.94 -29.02
CA GLN A 48 -11.32 6.74 -29.27
C GLN A 48 -11.23 7.05 -30.77
N TYR A 49 -11.12 8.35 -31.12
CA TYR A 49 -11.34 8.90 -32.46
C TYR A 49 -10.09 9.50 -33.08
N PHE A 50 -9.77 9.07 -34.29
CA PHE A 50 -8.44 9.26 -34.86
C PHE A 50 -8.44 10.34 -35.95
N ASP A 51 -7.36 11.09 -36.08
CA ASP A 51 -7.12 11.98 -37.22
C ASP A 51 -6.72 11.20 -38.50
N GLY A 52 -6.54 11.93 -39.59
CA GLY A 52 -6.19 11.35 -40.90
C GLY A 52 -4.81 10.68 -40.97
N LEU A 53 -3.93 10.92 -39.99
CA LEU A 53 -2.62 10.27 -39.88
C LEU A 53 -2.68 8.99 -39.03
N GLY A 54 -3.89 8.59 -38.62
CA GLY A 54 -4.07 7.58 -37.59
C GLY A 54 -3.38 8.00 -36.31
N ARG A 55 -3.17 9.31 -36.13
CA ARG A 55 -2.90 9.76 -34.80
C ARG A 55 -4.21 9.88 -34.09
N PRO A 56 -4.09 9.82 -32.80
CA PRO A 56 -4.92 10.64 -31.99
C PRO A 56 -5.70 11.93 -32.35
N LYS A 57 -7.03 12.04 -32.08
CA LYS A 57 -7.61 13.33 -31.61
C LYS A 57 -8.64 13.37 -30.43
N GLN A 58 -9.39 12.33 -30.05
CA GLN A 58 -10.42 12.46 -28.99
C GLN A 58 -10.82 11.13 -28.31
N ILE A 59 -10.95 11.13 -26.98
CA ILE A 59 -11.50 10.01 -26.20
C ILE A 59 -12.89 10.37 -25.66
N VAL A 60 -13.86 9.49 -25.86
CA VAL A 60 -15.24 9.61 -25.36
C VAL A 60 -15.57 8.42 -24.45
N ASN A 61 -15.71 8.67 -23.16
CA ASN A 61 -16.26 7.70 -22.21
C ASN A 61 -17.79 7.81 -22.22
N VAL A 62 -18.45 6.84 -22.83
CA VAL A 62 -19.87 6.91 -23.19
C VAL A 62 -20.73 6.73 -21.95
N LYS A 63 -21.61 7.71 -21.69
CA LYS A 63 -22.50 7.75 -20.52
C LYS A 63 -21.78 7.50 -19.19
N ALA A 64 -20.50 7.88 -19.11
CA ALA A 64 -19.66 7.59 -17.97
C ALA A 64 -19.98 8.47 -16.75
N SER A 65 -20.57 9.65 -16.92
CA SER A 65 -20.94 10.49 -15.77
C SER A 65 -22.12 9.88 -14.97
N PRO A 66 -22.33 10.27 -13.70
CA PRO A 66 -23.49 9.83 -12.90
C PRO A 66 -24.85 10.12 -13.55
N LEU A 67 -25.01 11.24 -14.23
CA LEU A 67 -26.24 11.55 -14.98
C LEU A 67 -26.32 10.87 -16.36
N GLY A 68 -25.37 10.00 -16.69
CA GLY A 68 -25.36 9.25 -17.96
C GLY A 68 -24.96 10.13 -19.16
N ARG A 69 -24.13 11.15 -18.96
CA ARG A 69 -23.53 11.94 -20.04
C ARG A 69 -22.19 11.38 -20.46
N ASP A 70 -21.81 11.70 -21.69
CA ASP A 70 -20.49 11.36 -22.19
C ASP A 70 -19.44 12.23 -21.50
N VAL A 71 -18.28 11.65 -21.18
CA VAL A 71 -17.13 12.37 -20.61
C VAL A 71 -16.00 12.33 -21.62
N VAL A 72 -15.58 13.50 -22.09
CA VAL A 72 -14.74 13.64 -23.28
C VAL A 72 -13.40 14.27 -22.95
N THR A 73 -12.32 13.65 -23.44
CA THR A 73 -10.97 14.21 -23.35
C THR A 73 -10.46 14.50 -24.76
N PRO A 74 -10.29 15.78 -25.14
CA PRO A 74 -9.67 16.12 -26.41
C PRO A 74 -8.17 15.94 -26.33
N ILE A 75 -7.56 15.57 -27.45
CA ILE A 75 -6.11 15.53 -27.59
C ILE A 75 -5.68 16.48 -28.69
N VAL A 76 -4.71 17.32 -28.35
CA VAL A 76 -4.23 18.40 -29.20
C VAL A 76 -2.73 18.27 -29.38
N TYR A 77 -2.30 18.39 -30.64
CA TYR A 77 -0.91 18.34 -31.05
C TYR A 77 -0.39 19.71 -31.42
N ASP A 78 0.90 19.95 -31.18
CA ASP A 78 1.60 21.08 -31.77
C ASP A 78 1.88 20.86 -33.27
N ALA A 79 2.50 21.85 -33.93
CA ALA A 79 2.84 21.77 -35.35
C ALA A 79 3.82 20.64 -35.70
N PHE A 80 4.54 20.09 -34.71
CA PHE A 80 5.48 18.97 -34.87
C PHE A 80 4.85 17.61 -34.56
N GLY A 81 3.56 17.58 -34.19
CA GLY A 81 2.85 16.34 -33.87
C GLY A 81 3.12 15.80 -32.46
N ARG A 82 3.56 16.66 -31.53
CA ARG A 82 3.81 16.31 -30.12
C ARG A 82 2.64 16.76 -29.23
N GLN A 83 2.27 15.94 -28.24
CA GLN A 83 1.24 16.29 -27.26
C GLN A 83 1.85 17.11 -26.13
N VAL A 84 1.82 18.43 -26.27
CA VAL A 84 2.35 19.38 -25.28
C VAL A 84 1.31 19.81 -24.23
N LYS A 85 0.03 19.46 -24.44
CA LYS A 85 -1.07 19.74 -23.51
C LYS A 85 -1.84 18.48 -23.14
N ASP A 86 -2.09 18.31 -21.85
CA ASP A 86 -2.88 17.22 -21.30
C ASP A 86 -4.16 17.79 -20.68
N TYR A 87 -5.29 17.69 -21.38
CA TYR A 87 -6.58 18.23 -20.94
C TYR A 87 -7.27 17.32 -19.92
N LEU A 88 -7.94 17.93 -18.94
CA LEU A 88 -8.85 17.24 -18.05
C LEU A 88 -10.11 16.75 -18.81
N PRO A 89 -10.68 15.59 -18.45
CA PRO A 89 -11.91 15.10 -19.06
C PRO A 89 -13.09 16.04 -18.81
N VAL A 90 -13.93 16.31 -19.81
CA VAL A 90 -15.07 17.23 -19.72
C VAL A 90 -16.39 16.46 -19.87
N PRO A 91 -17.21 16.35 -18.81
CA PRO A 91 -18.59 15.88 -18.93
C PRO A 91 -19.39 16.78 -19.86
N GLN A 92 -20.11 16.19 -20.82
CA GLN A 92 -20.90 16.93 -21.81
C GLN A 92 -22.31 17.22 -21.30
N SER A 93 -23.03 18.15 -21.95
CA SER A 93 -24.40 18.50 -21.55
C SER A 93 -25.42 17.38 -21.80
N ASN A 94 -25.18 16.59 -22.84
CA ASN A 94 -25.96 15.42 -23.26
C ASN A 94 -25.03 14.28 -23.70
N THR A 95 -25.58 13.09 -23.90
CA THR A 95 -24.88 11.97 -24.54
C THR A 95 -25.11 11.99 -26.04
N LEU A 96 -24.06 11.73 -26.82
CA LEU A 96 -24.15 11.42 -28.24
C LEU A 96 -23.96 9.91 -28.48
N ASN A 97 -24.11 9.09 -27.43
CA ASN A 97 -23.90 7.65 -27.44
C ASN A 97 -22.53 7.25 -28.03
N GLY A 98 -21.50 8.03 -27.73
CA GLY A 98 -20.14 7.77 -28.21
C GLY A 98 -19.81 8.34 -29.58
N ALA A 99 -20.71 9.07 -30.24
CA ALA A 99 -20.35 9.84 -31.43
C ALA A 99 -19.33 10.95 -31.09
N ILE A 100 -18.52 11.36 -32.07
CA ILE A 100 -17.52 12.42 -31.89
C ILE A 100 -18.20 13.73 -31.46
N VAL A 101 -17.62 14.42 -30.50
CA VAL A 101 -18.14 15.70 -30.00
C VAL A 101 -17.42 16.85 -30.72
N PRO A 102 -18.13 17.68 -31.50
CA PRO A 102 -17.48 18.74 -32.30
C PRO A 102 -16.78 19.82 -31.49
N ASN A 103 -17.34 20.22 -30.33
CA ASN A 103 -16.74 21.21 -29.44
C ASN A 103 -16.61 20.64 -28.02
N PRO A 104 -15.62 19.76 -27.78
CA PRO A 104 -15.52 18.97 -26.55
C PRO A 104 -15.25 19.83 -25.30
N LEU A 105 -14.72 21.04 -25.48
CA LEU A 105 -14.39 21.97 -24.40
C LEU A 105 -15.54 22.95 -24.06
N ALA A 106 -16.62 22.98 -24.84
CA ALA A 106 -17.71 23.95 -24.66
C ALA A 106 -18.31 23.95 -23.24
N ASN A 107 -18.34 22.78 -22.59
CA ASN A 107 -18.95 22.62 -21.28
C ASN A 107 -17.96 22.82 -20.11
N ALA A 108 -16.65 22.95 -20.39
CA ALA A 108 -15.63 23.04 -19.34
C ALA A 108 -15.84 24.26 -18.42
N THR A 109 -16.34 25.37 -18.99
CA THR A 109 -16.50 26.63 -18.25
C THR A 109 -17.68 26.67 -17.27
N GLN A 110 -18.47 25.59 -17.20
CA GLN A 110 -19.56 25.49 -16.23
C GLN A 110 -19.00 25.46 -14.81
N PRO A 111 -19.54 26.27 -13.87
CA PRO A 111 -19.06 26.31 -12.49
C PRO A 111 -19.09 24.96 -11.76
N SER A 112 -20.01 24.06 -12.15
CA SER A 112 -20.12 22.72 -11.58
C SER A 112 -19.11 21.71 -12.14
N ILE A 113 -18.30 22.10 -13.12
CA ILE A 113 -17.27 21.27 -13.75
C ILE A 113 -15.89 21.87 -13.44
N TYR A 114 -15.47 22.90 -14.17
CA TYR A 114 -14.17 23.55 -13.97
C TYR A 114 -14.24 25.08 -13.85
N GLY A 115 -15.36 25.72 -14.18
CA GLY A 115 -15.46 27.18 -14.12
C GLY A 115 -14.41 27.88 -14.98
N GLN A 116 -13.74 28.90 -14.45
CA GLN A 116 -12.73 29.68 -15.18
C GLN A 116 -11.28 29.19 -14.96
N GLU A 117 -11.10 27.94 -14.52
CA GLU A 117 -9.77 27.37 -14.24
C GLU A 117 -9.01 26.96 -15.52
N LYS A 118 -7.67 26.90 -15.42
CA LYS A 118 -6.84 26.25 -16.44
C LYS A 118 -7.03 24.72 -16.37
N ILE A 119 -7.68 24.13 -17.38
CA ILE A 119 -8.04 22.71 -17.39
C ILE A 119 -7.03 21.77 -18.07
N PHE A 120 -5.80 22.22 -18.31
CA PHE A 120 -4.77 21.39 -18.95
C PHE A 120 -3.41 21.58 -18.30
N ALA A 121 -2.65 20.50 -18.19
CA ALA A 121 -1.23 20.57 -17.92
C ALA A 121 -0.50 20.88 -19.23
N GLU A 122 0.64 21.54 -19.14
CA GLU A 122 1.39 22.05 -20.29
C GLU A 122 2.88 21.79 -20.12
N LYS A 123 3.50 21.25 -21.17
CA LYS A 123 4.91 20.89 -21.21
C LYS A 123 5.66 21.86 -22.12
N ALA A 124 6.69 22.49 -21.60
CA ALA A 124 7.71 23.14 -22.42
C ALA A 124 8.80 22.11 -22.73
N LEU A 125 9.01 21.85 -24.01
CA LEU A 125 10.02 20.89 -24.49
C LEU A 125 11.27 21.61 -24.95
N GLU A 126 12.41 20.94 -24.81
CA GLU A 126 13.66 21.36 -25.43
C GLU A 126 13.50 21.40 -26.95
N ASN A 127 14.08 22.41 -27.60
CA ASN A 127 14.15 22.47 -29.06
C ASN A 127 15.27 21.56 -29.59
N SER A 128 15.15 20.25 -29.33
CA SER A 128 16.08 19.22 -29.75
C SER A 128 15.32 17.97 -30.21
N PRO A 129 15.95 17.07 -30.99
CA PRO A 129 15.34 15.80 -31.37
C PRO A 129 15.01 14.87 -30.19
N LEU A 130 15.50 15.18 -28.98
CA LEU A 130 15.26 14.37 -27.78
C LEU A 130 13.92 14.71 -27.11
N ASP A 131 13.29 15.84 -27.45
CA ASP A 131 12.00 16.30 -26.90
C ASP A 131 11.95 16.23 -25.36
N ARG A 132 13.08 16.52 -24.69
CA ARG A 132 13.17 16.48 -23.23
C ARG A 132 12.31 17.57 -22.63
N ILE A 133 11.59 17.26 -21.55
CA ILE A 133 10.78 18.24 -20.83
C ILE A 133 11.72 19.20 -20.10
N LEU A 134 11.52 20.51 -20.27
CA LEU A 134 12.24 21.55 -19.52
C LEU A 134 11.37 22.13 -18.41
N GLU A 135 10.08 22.32 -18.69
CA GLU A 135 9.11 22.77 -17.69
C GLU A 135 7.78 22.03 -17.86
N GLN A 136 7.08 21.81 -16.75
CA GLN A 136 5.73 21.30 -16.73
C GLN A 136 4.86 22.16 -15.80
N LYS A 137 3.91 22.89 -16.39
CA LYS A 137 2.88 23.62 -15.66
C LYS A 137 1.69 22.68 -15.42
N GLN A 138 1.27 22.55 -14.17
CA GLN A 138 0.12 21.72 -13.81
C GLN A 138 -1.20 22.41 -14.12
N VAL A 139 -2.30 21.65 -14.08
CA VAL A 139 -3.67 22.18 -14.19
C VAL A 139 -3.96 23.16 -13.05
N GLY A 140 -4.84 24.12 -13.31
CA GLY A 140 -5.27 25.18 -12.39
C GLY A 140 -4.54 26.49 -12.59
N THR A 141 -5.28 27.59 -12.55
CA THR A 141 -4.75 28.94 -12.82
C THR A 141 -3.68 29.33 -11.81
N ALA A 142 -3.82 28.90 -10.54
CA ALA A 142 -2.84 29.15 -9.49
C ALA A 142 -1.46 28.47 -9.74
N TRP A 143 -1.41 27.40 -10.55
CA TRP A 143 -0.17 26.68 -10.86
C TRP A 143 0.52 27.17 -12.14
N ASP A 144 -0.09 28.09 -12.91
CA ASP A 144 0.47 28.51 -14.20
C ASP A 144 1.84 29.20 -14.07
N THR A 145 2.09 29.86 -12.95
CA THR A 145 3.37 30.51 -12.63
C THR A 145 4.26 29.65 -11.72
N LYS A 146 3.92 28.38 -11.52
CA LYS A 146 4.59 27.44 -10.61
C LYS A 146 4.96 26.13 -11.33
N PRO A 147 5.76 26.18 -12.41
CA PRO A 147 6.12 24.98 -13.15
C PRO A 147 7.06 24.08 -12.32
N VAL A 148 6.92 22.77 -12.51
CA VAL A 148 8.01 21.83 -12.23
C VAL A 148 9.08 22.04 -13.28
N LYS A 149 10.34 22.15 -12.88
CA LYS A 149 11.46 22.41 -13.79
C LYS A 149 12.41 21.23 -13.85
N PHE A 150 12.95 20.98 -15.04
CA PHE A 150 13.84 19.87 -15.34
C PHE A 150 15.13 20.43 -15.95
N GLN A 151 16.27 19.99 -15.43
CA GLN A 151 17.59 20.35 -15.95
C GLN A 151 18.42 19.08 -16.16
N TYR A 152 19.16 19.06 -17.26
CA TYR A 152 19.97 17.93 -17.70
C TYR A 152 21.39 18.41 -17.98
N ASP A 153 22.29 18.13 -17.05
CA ASP A 153 23.67 18.60 -17.05
C ASP A 153 24.64 17.41 -16.88
N VAL A 154 25.91 17.75 -16.81
CA VAL A 154 26.98 16.88 -16.30
C VAL A 154 27.53 17.48 -15.01
N ASN A 155 28.11 16.65 -14.14
CA ASN A 155 28.64 17.16 -12.88
C ASN A 155 29.79 18.15 -13.09
N VAL A 156 29.86 19.17 -12.25
CA VAL A 156 30.91 20.20 -12.23
C VAL A 156 31.69 20.15 -10.91
N HIS A 157 32.80 20.90 -10.83
CA HIS A 157 33.68 20.87 -9.66
C HIS A 157 32.95 21.24 -8.35
N VAL A 158 32.06 22.23 -8.41
CA VAL A 158 31.31 22.73 -7.25
C VAL A 158 30.17 21.81 -6.79
N ASP A 159 29.91 20.70 -7.49
CA ASP A 159 28.93 19.70 -7.02
C ASP A 159 29.48 18.88 -5.85
N TYR A 160 30.80 18.80 -5.68
CA TYR A 160 31.47 18.04 -4.60
C TYR A 160 30.91 16.61 -4.42
N VAL A 161 30.68 15.89 -5.52
CA VAL A 161 30.17 14.51 -5.48
C VAL A 161 31.29 13.57 -5.02
N ARG A 162 31.13 12.94 -3.86
CA ARG A 162 32.12 12.01 -3.30
C ARG A 162 32.25 10.75 -4.15
N LYS A 163 33.49 10.32 -4.40
CA LYS A 163 33.84 9.04 -5.03
C LYS A 163 34.40 8.10 -3.98
N TYR A 164 33.63 7.09 -3.64
CA TYR A 164 34.05 6.01 -2.75
C TYR A 164 34.82 4.95 -3.54
N GLU A 165 35.91 4.45 -2.95
CA GLU A 165 36.66 3.30 -3.43
C GLU A 165 36.33 2.09 -2.57
N THR A 166 36.12 0.95 -3.21
CA THR A 166 35.87 -0.33 -2.55
C THR A 166 37.09 -1.24 -2.63
N THR A 167 37.14 -2.23 -1.76
CA THR A 167 38.01 -3.40 -1.92
C THR A 167 37.23 -4.62 -1.47
N THR A 168 37.00 -5.57 -2.38
CA THR A 168 36.25 -6.81 -2.08
C THR A 168 37.16 -8.02 -1.98
N THR A 169 37.02 -8.77 -0.88
CA THR A 169 37.57 -10.13 -0.72
C THR A 169 36.44 -11.16 -0.71
N TRP A 170 36.80 -12.43 -0.94
CA TRP A 170 35.88 -13.56 -0.84
C TRP A 170 36.14 -14.34 0.44
N VAL A 171 35.12 -14.47 1.28
CA VAL A 171 35.18 -15.21 2.55
C VAL A 171 33.99 -16.14 2.56
N GLU A 172 34.21 -17.44 2.79
CA GLU A 172 33.13 -18.44 2.88
C GLU A 172 32.15 -18.38 1.68
N ASN A 173 32.69 -18.27 0.47
CA ASN A 173 31.94 -18.18 -0.80
C ASN A 173 30.98 -16.99 -0.90
N ARG A 174 31.23 -15.90 -0.18
CA ARG A 174 30.53 -14.62 -0.33
C ARG A 174 31.50 -13.44 -0.40
N THR A 175 31.00 -12.33 -0.92
CA THR A 175 31.73 -11.06 -0.91
C THR A 175 31.87 -10.53 0.51
N GLN A 176 32.98 -9.84 0.75
CA GLN A 176 33.22 -8.96 1.89
C GLN A 176 33.89 -7.70 1.36
N THR A 177 33.11 -6.63 1.26
CA THR A 177 33.56 -5.36 0.70
C THR A 177 33.88 -4.39 1.82
N PHE A 178 34.98 -3.66 1.67
CA PHE A 178 35.35 -2.51 2.50
C PHE A 178 35.23 -1.24 1.66
N VAL A 179 34.95 -0.10 2.30
CA VAL A 179 34.77 1.19 1.62
C VAL A 179 35.59 2.28 2.30
N LYS A 180 36.19 3.16 1.50
CA LYS A 180 36.81 4.40 1.94
C LYS A 180 36.51 5.52 0.95
N LEU A 181 36.60 6.77 1.40
CA LEU A 181 36.55 7.91 0.50
C LEU A 181 37.87 7.99 -0.28
N LEU A 182 37.81 8.03 -1.61
CA LEU A 182 39.01 8.20 -2.45
C LEU A 182 39.26 9.69 -2.73
N GLN A 183 38.27 10.34 -3.34
CA GLN A 183 38.33 11.74 -3.77
C GLN A 183 36.92 12.22 -4.15
N TYR A 184 36.80 13.38 -4.79
CA TYR A 184 35.59 13.80 -5.50
C TYR A 184 35.63 13.33 -6.96
N PHE A 185 34.47 13.13 -7.58
CA PHE A 185 34.38 12.90 -9.02
C PHE A 185 34.91 14.12 -9.79
N LEU A 186 35.66 13.87 -10.87
CA LEU A 186 36.10 14.92 -11.78
C LEU A 186 34.89 15.50 -12.55
N PRO A 187 34.93 16.76 -12.99
CA PRO A 187 33.89 17.31 -13.86
C PRO A 187 33.65 16.45 -15.10
N ASN A 188 32.41 16.46 -15.61
CA ASN A 188 31.98 15.75 -16.81
C ASN A 188 32.09 14.21 -16.74
N SER A 189 32.05 13.62 -15.54
CA SER A 189 32.14 12.16 -15.33
C SER A 189 30.82 11.50 -14.94
N LEU A 190 29.82 12.28 -14.52
CA LEU A 190 28.48 11.82 -14.13
C LEU A 190 27.42 12.66 -14.85
N TYR A 191 26.33 12.01 -15.25
CA TYR A 191 25.09 12.69 -15.64
C TYR A 191 24.45 13.30 -14.40
N LYS A 192 23.99 14.55 -14.50
CA LYS A 192 23.33 15.30 -13.43
C LYS A 192 21.93 15.70 -13.90
N ASN A 193 20.91 15.14 -13.27
CA ASN A 193 19.52 15.48 -13.56
C ASN A 193 18.93 16.20 -12.35
N THR A 194 18.40 17.41 -12.54
CA THR A 194 17.74 18.19 -11.48
C THR A 194 16.26 18.32 -11.78
N ILE A 195 15.42 18.02 -10.79
CA ILE A 195 13.98 18.27 -10.82
C ILE A 195 13.67 19.24 -9.68
N THR A 196 13.09 20.40 -10.01
CA THR A 196 12.62 21.38 -9.03
C THR A 196 11.11 21.34 -8.97
N ASP A 197 10.54 21.12 -7.79
CA ASP A 197 9.08 21.07 -7.59
C ASP A 197 8.42 22.47 -7.71
N GLU A 198 7.09 22.51 -7.65
CA GLU A 198 6.32 23.76 -7.79
C GLU A 198 6.61 24.79 -6.68
N ASP A 199 7.18 24.37 -5.54
CA ASP A 199 7.55 25.21 -4.40
C ASP A 199 9.02 25.65 -4.43
N GLY A 200 9.80 25.18 -5.42
CA GLY A 200 11.20 25.57 -5.61
C GLY A 200 12.22 24.63 -4.94
N ASN A 201 11.81 23.43 -4.50
CA ASN A 201 12.71 22.46 -3.86
C ASN A 201 13.36 21.55 -4.91
N PRO A 202 14.70 21.54 -5.05
CA PRO A 202 15.39 20.70 -6.03
C PRO A 202 15.76 19.32 -5.48
N THR A 203 15.51 18.30 -6.30
CA THR A 203 16.09 16.94 -6.18
C THR A 203 17.05 16.72 -7.33
N ILE A 204 18.27 16.28 -7.03
CA ILE A 204 19.36 16.10 -7.99
C ILE A 204 19.82 14.65 -7.94
N GLU A 205 19.84 13.99 -9.10
CA GLU A 205 20.40 12.65 -9.26
C GLU A 205 21.70 12.70 -10.05
N PHE A 206 22.71 11.98 -9.57
CA PHE A 206 23.97 11.77 -10.27
C PHE A 206 24.10 10.31 -10.68
N LYS A 207 24.29 10.07 -11.98
CA LYS A 207 24.43 8.72 -12.54
C LYS A 207 25.75 8.56 -13.28
N ASN A 208 26.40 7.41 -13.15
CA ASN A 208 27.61 7.11 -13.93
C ASN A 208 27.26 6.72 -15.37
N GLY A 209 28.27 6.49 -16.22
CA GLY A 209 28.07 6.09 -17.62
C GLY A 209 27.36 4.74 -17.83
N LYS A 210 27.18 3.94 -16.77
CA LYS A 210 26.43 2.67 -16.75
C LYS A 210 24.96 2.86 -16.36
N GLY A 211 24.54 4.08 -16.01
CA GLY A 211 23.19 4.40 -15.54
C GLY A 211 22.95 4.10 -14.06
N GLN A 212 23.97 3.64 -13.32
CA GLN A 212 23.85 3.42 -11.87
C GLN A 212 23.75 4.75 -11.14
N LEU A 213 22.78 4.87 -10.22
CA LEU A 213 22.65 6.01 -9.33
C LEU A 213 23.84 6.02 -8.37
N ILE A 214 24.58 7.12 -8.31
CA ILE A 214 25.73 7.30 -7.41
C ILE A 214 25.34 8.13 -6.21
N LEU A 215 24.54 9.18 -6.44
CA LEU A 215 24.08 10.11 -5.43
C LEU A 215 22.66 10.56 -5.75
N SER A 216 21.77 10.45 -4.78
CA SER A 216 20.53 11.21 -4.72
C SER A 216 20.70 12.34 -3.71
N ARG A 217 20.55 13.58 -4.17
CA ARG A 217 20.74 14.79 -3.38
C ARG A 217 19.45 15.59 -3.32
N LYS A 218 19.03 15.95 -2.11
CA LYS A 218 17.95 16.91 -1.89
C LYS A 218 18.49 18.13 -1.17
N ALA A 219 18.27 19.33 -1.71
CA ALA A 219 18.73 20.56 -1.08
C ALA A 219 17.75 21.00 0.02
N LEU A 220 18.24 21.18 1.25
CA LEU A 220 17.42 21.71 2.35
C LEU A 220 17.42 23.23 2.35
N ASN A 221 18.56 23.83 2.02
CA ASN A 221 18.78 25.27 1.90
C ASN A 221 20.02 25.54 1.02
N ALA A 222 20.44 26.79 0.88
CA ALA A 222 21.57 27.19 0.03
C ALA A 222 22.92 26.54 0.39
N THR A 223 23.07 26.01 1.61
CA THR A 223 24.34 25.48 2.14
C THR A 223 24.28 24.02 2.59
N THR A 224 23.09 23.42 2.68
CA THR A 224 22.89 22.09 3.27
C THR A 224 22.12 21.18 2.32
N ASN A 225 22.67 19.99 2.08
CA ASN A 225 22.08 18.95 1.27
C ASN A 225 21.92 17.66 2.08
N ALA A 226 20.84 16.92 1.83
CA ALA A 226 20.71 15.52 2.24
C ALA A 226 21.18 14.63 1.08
N ASP A 227 22.36 14.04 1.26
CA ASP A 227 23.05 13.23 0.24
C ASP A 227 22.96 11.74 0.57
N THR A 228 22.30 10.95 -0.26
CA THR A 228 22.30 9.49 -0.15
C THR A 228 23.20 8.89 -1.23
N TYR A 229 24.28 8.23 -0.83
CA TYR A 229 25.22 7.61 -1.78
C TYR A 229 24.95 6.11 -1.94
N TYR A 230 25.14 5.63 -3.15
CA TYR A 230 25.02 4.23 -3.53
C TYR A 230 26.39 3.78 -4.03
N VAL A 231 27.00 2.86 -3.30
CA VAL A 231 28.39 2.43 -3.54
C VAL A 231 28.40 1.01 -4.07
N TYR A 232 28.94 0.85 -5.26
CA TYR A 232 29.05 -0.42 -5.95
C TYR A 232 30.46 -0.99 -5.81
N ASN A 233 30.57 -2.30 -5.65
CA ASN A 233 31.86 -2.99 -5.64
C ASN A 233 32.41 -3.22 -7.05
N GLU A 234 33.57 -3.88 -7.16
CA GLU A 234 34.28 -4.19 -8.41
C GLU A 234 33.51 -5.14 -9.33
N TYR A 235 32.40 -5.72 -8.86
CA TYR A 235 31.50 -6.59 -9.61
C TYR A 235 30.18 -5.91 -9.97
N ASP A 236 30.08 -4.58 -9.83
CA ASP A 236 28.89 -3.76 -10.07
C ASP A 236 27.69 -4.10 -9.16
N GLN A 237 27.94 -4.73 -8.02
CA GLN A 237 26.92 -5.03 -7.01
C GLN A 237 26.86 -3.90 -5.99
N LEU A 238 25.65 -3.49 -5.58
CA LEU A 238 25.45 -2.48 -4.54
C LEU A 238 25.98 -3.03 -3.20
N ALA A 239 27.14 -2.56 -2.74
CA ALA A 239 27.77 -3.03 -1.52
C ALA A 239 27.34 -2.20 -0.30
N PHE A 240 27.13 -0.90 -0.50
CA PHE A 240 26.68 0.01 0.55
C PHE A 240 25.66 1.02 0.06
N VAL A 241 24.74 1.38 0.96
CA VAL A 241 23.99 2.64 0.87
C VAL A 241 24.40 3.49 2.07
N ILE A 242 24.74 4.75 1.82
CA ILE A 242 25.23 5.69 2.84
C ILE A 242 24.15 6.77 2.99
N PRO A 243 23.41 6.82 4.12
CA PRO A 243 22.31 7.76 4.33
C PRO A 243 22.83 9.18 4.62
N PRO A 244 21.99 10.23 4.51
CA PRO A 244 22.39 11.64 4.58
C PRO A 244 23.27 12.09 5.75
N SER A 245 23.11 11.54 6.94
CA SER A 245 23.92 11.91 8.12
C SER A 245 25.33 11.29 8.13
N ALA A 246 25.65 10.40 7.19
CA ALA A 246 26.83 9.54 7.25
C ALA A 246 27.99 9.84 6.27
N PRO A 247 27.87 10.66 5.19
CA PRO A 247 28.99 10.98 4.32
C PRO A 247 30.05 11.84 5.02
N ALA A 248 31.19 11.24 5.36
CA ALA A 248 32.31 11.88 6.04
C ALA A 248 33.61 11.80 5.21
N GLN A 249 34.62 12.61 5.58
CA GLN A 249 35.97 12.52 4.98
C GLN A 249 36.71 11.25 5.38
N ILE A 250 36.52 10.81 6.63
CA ILE A 250 37.06 9.57 7.17
C ILE A 250 35.91 8.59 7.32
N VAL A 251 36.03 7.41 6.71
CA VAL A 251 35.08 6.30 6.92
C VAL A 251 35.58 5.49 8.10
N ASP A 252 34.99 5.71 9.27
CA ASP A 252 35.33 4.97 10.47
C ASP A 252 34.38 3.76 10.68
N PRO A 253 34.84 2.69 11.36
CA PRO A 253 34.04 1.49 11.58
C PRO A 253 32.74 1.70 12.36
N VAL A 254 32.69 2.69 13.28
CA VAL A 254 31.52 2.95 14.12
C VAL A 254 30.39 3.57 13.29
N THR A 255 30.72 4.48 12.38
CA THR A 255 29.77 5.05 11.42
C THR A 255 29.25 3.97 10.46
N VAL A 256 30.13 3.11 9.94
CA VAL A 256 29.72 2.00 9.06
C VAL A 256 28.74 1.06 9.78
N GLU A 257 29.03 0.72 11.03
CA GLU A 257 28.16 -0.14 11.84
C GLU A 257 26.78 0.48 12.13
N ASN A 258 26.76 1.77 12.48
CA ASN A 258 25.54 2.41 12.99
C ASN A 258 24.69 3.09 11.90
N LEU A 259 25.26 3.41 10.73
CA LEU A 259 24.59 4.20 9.71
C LEU A 259 24.62 3.60 8.30
N TYR A 260 25.50 2.66 7.96
CA TYR A 260 25.56 2.14 6.58
C TYR A 260 24.67 0.91 6.42
N TYR A 261 23.99 0.83 5.29
CA TYR A 261 23.40 -0.43 4.82
C TYR A 261 24.50 -1.22 4.13
N GLN A 262 24.61 -2.51 4.44
CA GLN A 262 25.71 -3.34 3.96
C GLN A 262 25.18 -4.63 3.33
N TYR A 263 25.75 -4.99 2.19
CA TYR A 263 25.28 -6.09 1.36
C TYR A 263 26.41 -7.04 0.98
N ARG A 264 26.14 -8.34 1.08
CA ARG A 264 27.08 -9.39 0.68
C ARG A 264 26.41 -10.42 -0.20
N TYR A 265 27.12 -10.80 -1.26
CA TYR A 265 26.60 -11.63 -2.33
C TYR A 265 27.39 -12.93 -2.43
N ASP A 266 26.75 -14.02 -2.81
CA ASP A 266 27.46 -15.26 -3.13
C ASP A 266 28.07 -15.22 -4.56
N GLY A 267 28.74 -16.32 -4.95
CA GLY A 267 29.30 -16.48 -6.28
C GLY A 267 28.29 -16.41 -7.44
N LYS A 268 26.98 -16.46 -7.16
CA LYS A 268 25.89 -16.28 -8.14
C LYS A 268 25.32 -14.85 -8.16
N GLY A 269 25.83 -13.95 -7.32
CA GLY A 269 25.29 -12.60 -7.18
C GLY A 269 23.99 -12.53 -6.38
N ARG A 270 23.63 -13.57 -5.63
CA ARG A 270 22.45 -13.55 -4.74
C ARG A 270 22.81 -12.90 -3.42
N LEU A 271 21.94 -12.06 -2.88
CA LEU A 271 22.13 -11.41 -1.57
C LEU A 271 22.04 -12.46 -0.46
N VAL A 272 23.17 -12.79 0.16
CA VAL A 272 23.24 -13.84 1.19
C VAL A 272 23.41 -13.31 2.60
N GLU A 273 23.93 -12.10 2.75
CA GLU A 273 23.95 -11.40 4.03
C GLU A 273 23.60 -9.94 3.81
N LYS A 274 22.78 -9.39 4.71
CA LYS A 274 22.54 -7.94 4.74
C LYS A 274 22.61 -7.43 6.16
N LYS A 275 22.96 -6.16 6.31
CA LYS A 275 23.00 -5.47 7.58
C LYS A 275 22.35 -4.10 7.44
N LEU A 276 21.37 -3.83 8.30
CA LEU A 276 20.74 -2.52 8.38
C LEU A 276 21.47 -1.67 9.43
N PRO A 277 21.49 -0.34 9.28
CA PRO A 277 22.04 0.60 10.27
C PRO A 277 21.62 0.28 11.71
N GLY A 278 22.59 -0.02 12.58
CA GLY A 278 22.37 -0.29 14.00
C GLY A 278 21.73 -1.65 14.34
N LYS A 279 21.52 -2.52 13.34
CA LYS A 279 21.04 -3.91 13.43
C LYS A 279 22.18 -4.86 13.06
N ASP A 280 22.28 -6.03 13.69
CA ASP A 280 23.29 -7.04 13.33
C ASP A 280 22.89 -7.86 12.07
N TRP A 281 23.81 -8.66 11.53
CA TRP A 281 23.67 -9.33 10.24
C TRP A 281 22.49 -10.31 10.18
N GLU A 282 21.78 -10.25 9.05
CA GLU A 282 20.79 -11.25 8.62
C GLU A 282 21.36 -12.15 7.54
N TYR A 283 21.16 -13.45 7.69
CA TYR A 283 21.63 -14.48 6.78
C TYR A 283 20.50 -15.06 5.94
N ARG A 284 20.83 -15.43 4.71
CA ARG A 284 19.94 -16.07 3.74
C ARG A 284 20.64 -17.30 3.14
N VAL A 285 19.88 -18.37 3.00
CA VAL A 285 20.33 -19.61 2.36
C VAL A 285 19.33 -20.01 1.30
N TYR A 286 19.84 -20.17 0.09
CA TYR A 286 19.07 -20.53 -1.09
C TYR A 286 19.38 -21.97 -1.49
N ASP A 287 18.40 -22.67 -2.07
CA ASP A 287 18.65 -23.96 -2.70
C ASP A 287 19.21 -23.81 -4.13
N LYS A 288 19.33 -24.95 -4.82
CA LYS A 288 19.80 -25.04 -6.21
C LYS A 288 18.80 -24.48 -7.23
N GLN A 289 17.53 -24.27 -6.84
CA GLN A 289 16.48 -23.66 -7.66
C GLN A 289 16.32 -22.15 -7.35
N ASP A 290 17.30 -21.56 -6.65
CA ASP A 290 17.33 -20.15 -6.30
C ASP A 290 16.15 -19.69 -5.41
N ARG A 291 15.52 -20.65 -4.72
CA ARG A 291 14.47 -20.39 -3.73
C ARG A 291 15.10 -20.17 -2.36
N LEU A 292 14.59 -19.19 -1.62
CA LEU A 292 15.00 -18.92 -0.25
C LEU A 292 14.47 -20.04 0.67
N VAL A 293 15.38 -20.82 1.26
CA VAL A 293 15.03 -21.93 2.14
C VAL A 293 15.16 -21.55 3.59
N LEU A 294 16.25 -20.85 3.97
CA LEU A 294 16.47 -20.41 5.35
C LEU A 294 16.76 -18.92 5.45
N THR A 295 16.27 -18.31 6.53
CA THR A 295 16.69 -17.00 6.99
C THR A 295 16.98 -17.02 8.48
N GLN A 296 17.94 -16.19 8.90
CA GLN A 296 18.28 -16.06 10.31
C GLN A 296 18.76 -14.64 10.56
N ASP A 297 18.10 -13.96 11.49
CA ASP A 297 18.58 -12.69 12.03
C ASP A 297 19.44 -12.92 13.28
N ALA A 298 19.88 -11.83 13.92
CA ALA A 298 20.79 -11.92 15.05
C ALA A 298 20.15 -12.54 16.30
N ASN A 299 18.89 -12.24 16.57
CA ASN A 299 18.17 -12.80 17.72
C ASN A 299 17.90 -14.30 17.53
N LEU A 300 17.51 -14.73 16.32
CA LEU A 300 17.35 -16.15 15.98
C LEU A 300 18.67 -16.88 16.05
N ARG A 301 19.76 -16.27 15.57
CA ARG A 301 21.12 -16.83 15.67
C ARG A 301 21.54 -17.05 17.13
N GLY A 302 21.26 -16.10 18.02
CA GLY A 302 21.51 -16.23 19.45
C GLY A 302 20.74 -17.39 20.10
N LYS A 303 19.60 -17.79 19.52
CA LYS A 303 18.79 -18.94 19.95
C LYS A 303 19.14 -20.25 19.22
N GLY A 304 20.05 -20.23 18.24
CA GLY A 304 20.32 -21.39 17.39
C GLY A 304 19.15 -21.75 16.47
N GLN A 305 18.40 -20.75 16.01
CA GLN A 305 17.17 -20.93 15.23
C GLN A 305 17.30 -20.35 13.81
N TRP A 306 16.63 -20.98 12.85
CA TRP A 306 16.44 -20.48 11.48
C TRP A 306 14.96 -20.48 11.14
N LEU A 307 14.47 -19.45 10.45
CA LEU A 307 13.18 -19.53 9.78
C LEU A 307 13.37 -20.30 8.48
N PHE A 308 12.50 -21.27 8.21
CA PHE A 308 12.54 -22.03 6.97
C PHE A 308 11.27 -21.88 6.13
N THR A 309 11.40 -22.05 4.82
CA THR A 309 10.29 -22.23 3.88
C THR A 309 10.55 -23.47 3.03
N LYS A 310 9.53 -24.33 2.89
CA LYS A 310 9.54 -25.47 1.98
C LYS A 310 8.49 -25.30 0.89
N TYR A 311 8.78 -25.90 -0.26
CA TYR A 311 8.03 -25.71 -1.48
C TYR A 311 7.52 -27.04 -2.02
N ASP A 312 6.41 -26.98 -2.76
CA ASP A 312 5.97 -28.11 -3.56
C ASP A 312 6.65 -28.17 -4.94
N GLN A 313 6.20 -29.10 -5.79
CA GLN A 313 6.75 -29.33 -7.12
C GLN A 313 6.58 -28.14 -8.08
N LEU A 314 5.66 -27.21 -7.78
CA LEU A 314 5.42 -25.99 -8.55
C LEU A 314 6.08 -24.76 -7.90
N SER A 315 7.01 -24.98 -6.96
CA SER A 315 7.67 -23.93 -6.19
C SER A 315 6.71 -23.04 -5.41
N ARG A 316 5.54 -23.57 -5.02
CA ARG A 316 4.59 -22.87 -4.14
C ARG A 316 4.99 -23.14 -2.69
N PRO A 317 5.06 -22.12 -1.83
CA PRO A 317 5.30 -22.33 -0.40
C PRO A 317 4.17 -23.17 0.21
N ILE A 318 4.55 -24.25 0.88
CA ILE A 318 3.62 -25.17 1.55
C ILE A 318 3.88 -25.24 3.05
N TYR A 319 5.12 -25.01 3.49
CA TYR A 319 5.47 -24.92 4.90
C TYR A 319 6.29 -23.69 5.19
N THR A 320 6.01 -23.08 6.34
CA THR A 320 6.98 -22.22 7.01
C THR A 320 7.17 -22.73 8.43
N GLY A 321 8.32 -22.43 9.04
CA GLY A 321 8.57 -22.86 10.41
C GLY A 321 9.90 -22.38 10.99
N ILE A 322 10.17 -22.80 12.22
CA ILE A 322 11.43 -22.57 12.93
C ILE A 322 12.21 -23.88 12.96
N PHE A 323 13.46 -23.84 12.53
CA PHE A 323 14.41 -24.93 12.51
C PHE A 323 15.49 -24.71 13.58
N GLU A 324 15.66 -25.67 14.48
CA GLU A 324 16.65 -25.63 15.55
C GLU A 324 18.00 -26.16 15.02
N SER A 325 18.94 -25.25 14.80
CA SER A 325 20.31 -25.57 14.37
C SER A 325 21.28 -24.45 14.71
N THR A 326 22.33 -24.79 15.46
CA THR A 326 23.48 -23.92 15.72
C THR A 326 24.45 -23.81 14.55
N ALA A 327 24.25 -24.61 13.48
CA ALA A 327 25.12 -24.58 12.33
C ALA A 327 24.98 -23.26 11.56
N GLY A 328 26.12 -22.62 11.30
CA GLY A 328 26.20 -21.36 10.57
C GLY A 328 25.87 -21.49 9.09
N ARG A 329 25.71 -20.34 8.42
CA ARG A 329 25.31 -20.24 7.00
C ARG A 329 26.07 -21.17 6.06
N PRO A 330 27.42 -21.30 6.09
CA PRO A 330 28.15 -22.16 5.15
C PRO A 330 27.77 -23.64 5.27
N ALA A 331 27.58 -24.14 6.50
CA ALA A 331 27.17 -25.52 6.75
C ALA A 331 25.74 -25.79 6.26
N GLN A 332 24.84 -24.81 6.46
CA GLN A 332 23.47 -24.89 5.94
C GLN A 332 23.44 -24.94 4.40
N VAL A 333 24.23 -24.08 3.74
CA VAL A 333 24.38 -24.10 2.28
C VAL A 333 24.84 -25.47 1.79
N ASN A 334 25.87 -26.04 2.40
CA ASN A 334 26.40 -27.35 2.03
C ASN A 334 25.35 -28.47 2.20
N THR A 335 24.57 -28.41 3.28
CA THR A 335 23.54 -29.41 3.57
C THR A 335 22.39 -29.32 2.58
N ILE A 336 21.86 -28.13 2.32
CA ILE A 336 20.77 -27.90 1.36
C ILE A 336 21.18 -28.29 -0.06
N ASN A 337 22.43 -28.01 -0.46
CA ASN A 337 22.95 -28.43 -1.76
C ASN A 337 23.04 -29.96 -1.93
N GLY A 338 23.00 -30.73 -0.84
CA GLY A 338 22.90 -32.19 -0.88
C GLY A 338 21.52 -32.71 -1.28
N PHE A 339 20.47 -31.89 -1.16
CA PHE A 339 19.12 -32.25 -1.61
C PHE A 339 19.01 -32.09 -3.13
N SER A 340 18.30 -33.02 -3.78
CA SER A 340 18.09 -33.01 -5.23
C SER A 340 17.15 -31.87 -5.64
N SER A 341 15.84 -32.10 -5.65
CA SER A 341 14.83 -31.09 -5.97
C SER A 341 14.41 -30.26 -4.76
N ASN A 342 14.70 -30.70 -3.53
CA ASN A 342 14.36 -29.97 -2.30
C ASN A 342 12.86 -29.55 -2.23
N ILE A 343 11.97 -30.45 -2.63
CA ILE A 343 10.51 -30.25 -2.64
C ILE A 343 9.82 -31.27 -1.75
N GLU A 344 8.61 -30.95 -1.30
CA GLU A 344 7.70 -31.93 -0.69
C GLU A 344 6.48 -32.16 -1.59
N ILE A 345 5.86 -33.33 -1.45
CA ILE A 345 4.69 -33.73 -2.23
C ILE A 345 3.52 -34.07 -1.32
N LYS A 346 2.30 -33.81 -1.77
CA LYS A 346 1.09 -34.20 -1.04
C LYS A 346 1.00 -35.73 -0.94
N THR A 347 0.62 -36.26 0.22
CA THR A 347 0.54 -37.69 0.50
C THR A 347 -0.72 -38.04 1.29
N SER A 348 -1.15 -39.31 1.24
CA SER A 348 -2.24 -39.83 2.06
C SER A 348 -1.81 -40.17 3.49
N LEU A 349 -0.51 -40.35 3.73
CA LEU A 349 0.04 -40.61 5.06
C LEU A 349 0.26 -39.29 5.79
N SER A 350 -0.21 -39.20 7.04
CA SER A 350 0.03 -38.03 7.87
C SER A 350 1.24 -38.22 8.79
N TRP A 351 1.75 -37.11 9.28
CA TRP A 351 2.69 -37.02 10.39
C TRP A 351 2.35 -35.81 11.25
N SER A 352 2.74 -35.85 12.52
CA SER A 352 2.41 -34.82 13.50
C SER A 352 3.55 -33.84 13.70
N ASN A 353 3.24 -32.54 13.77
CA ASN A 353 4.18 -31.52 14.19
C ASN A 353 3.45 -30.31 14.76
N SER A 354 3.94 -29.73 15.86
CA SER A 354 3.37 -28.53 16.48
C SER A 354 1.85 -28.67 16.73
N GLY A 355 1.41 -29.87 17.13
CA GLY A 355 0.00 -30.16 17.46
C GLY A 355 -0.94 -30.37 16.28
N ILE A 356 -0.45 -30.47 15.03
CA ILE A 356 -1.29 -30.72 13.86
C ILE A 356 -0.76 -31.86 12.98
N GLU A 357 -1.69 -32.63 12.40
CA GLU A 357 -1.37 -33.62 11.36
C GLU A 357 -1.14 -32.94 10.01
N VAL A 358 -0.16 -33.43 9.27
CA VAL A 358 0.28 -32.82 8.01
C VAL A 358 0.34 -33.85 6.90
N TYR A 359 -0.14 -33.48 5.71
CA TYR A 359 -0.32 -34.39 4.56
C TYR A 359 0.52 -34.00 3.34
N HIS A 360 1.70 -33.41 3.56
CA HIS A 360 2.79 -33.51 2.59
C HIS A 360 3.96 -34.26 3.23
N THR A 361 4.89 -34.73 2.42
CA THR A 361 6.14 -35.33 2.90
C THR A 361 6.91 -34.32 3.79
N ASN A 362 7.85 -34.83 4.58
CA ASN A 362 8.77 -34.03 5.40
C ASN A 362 10.24 -34.46 5.27
N SER A 363 10.53 -35.42 4.40
CA SER A 363 11.82 -36.10 4.29
C SER A 363 12.58 -35.74 3.02
N THR A 364 11.96 -35.05 2.06
CA THR A 364 12.54 -34.77 0.73
C THR A 364 12.95 -33.32 0.54
N ALA A 365 12.59 -32.42 1.46
CA ALA A 365 13.12 -31.06 1.53
C ALA A 365 13.73 -30.74 2.89
N TYR A 366 14.76 -29.89 2.89
CA TYR A 366 15.43 -29.44 4.11
C TYR A 366 14.62 -28.33 4.80
N PRO A 367 14.56 -28.29 6.16
CA PRO A 367 15.07 -29.28 7.12
C PRO A 367 14.18 -30.53 7.23
N THR A 368 14.74 -31.71 7.46
CA THR A 368 13.96 -32.97 7.58
C THR A 368 13.60 -33.33 9.02
N THR A 369 14.29 -32.78 10.01
CA THR A 369 14.07 -33.01 11.45
C THR A 369 14.33 -31.73 12.25
N ASN A 370 14.04 -31.74 13.57
CA ASN A 370 14.34 -30.66 14.52
C ASN A 370 13.71 -29.30 14.14
N PHE A 371 12.46 -29.30 13.66
CA PHE A 371 11.76 -28.07 13.33
C PHE A 371 10.32 -28.07 13.86
N LYS A 372 9.78 -26.86 14.05
CA LYS A 372 8.38 -26.59 14.38
C LYS A 372 7.73 -25.81 13.25
N LEU A 373 6.56 -26.25 12.80
CA LEU A 373 5.79 -25.56 11.76
C LEU A 373 5.12 -24.30 12.30
N LEU A 374 5.06 -23.27 11.47
CA LEU A 374 4.34 -22.02 11.68
C LEU A 374 3.15 -21.88 10.73
N SER A 375 3.22 -22.47 9.53
CA SER A 375 2.10 -22.51 8.61
C SER A 375 2.12 -23.76 7.71
N VAL A 376 0.94 -24.22 7.31
CA VAL A 376 0.75 -25.23 6.26
C VAL A 376 -0.25 -24.71 5.23
N THR A 377 0.10 -24.75 3.95
CA THR A 377 -0.81 -24.35 2.86
C THR A 377 -1.10 -25.52 1.95
N TYR A 378 -2.38 -25.71 1.60
CA TYR A 378 -2.83 -26.68 0.62
C TYR A 378 -3.41 -25.97 -0.59
N TYR A 379 -2.97 -26.43 -1.75
CA TYR A 379 -3.46 -26.02 -3.05
C TYR A 379 -4.26 -27.15 -3.69
N ASP A 380 -5.03 -26.81 -4.73
CA ASP A 380 -5.71 -27.73 -5.65
C ASP A 380 -6.89 -28.50 -5.05
N THR A 381 -6.71 -29.15 -3.90
CA THR A 381 -7.71 -30.01 -3.24
C THR A 381 -7.70 -29.82 -1.73
N TYR A 382 -8.88 -29.71 -1.13
CA TYR A 382 -9.04 -29.55 0.33
C TYR A 382 -8.61 -30.84 1.02
N GLN A 383 -7.60 -30.77 1.88
CA GLN A 383 -7.16 -31.92 2.65
C GLN A 383 -8.23 -32.31 3.68
N ALA A 384 -8.51 -33.60 3.80
CA ALA A 384 -9.51 -34.11 4.73
C ALA A 384 -8.98 -34.09 6.16
N TYR A 385 -9.65 -33.32 7.03
CA TYR A 385 -9.45 -33.31 8.47
C TYR A 385 -10.80 -33.47 9.19
N GLY A 386 -10.78 -34.00 10.41
CA GLY A 386 -12.00 -34.17 11.23
C GLY A 386 -12.68 -32.85 11.63
N PHE A 387 -11.95 -31.73 11.60
CA PHE A 387 -12.48 -30.40 11.86
C PHE A 387 -12.96 -29.66 10.60
N ASN A 388 -12.90 -30.28 9.41
CA ASN A 388 -13.31 -29.60 8.19
C ASN A 388 -14.79 -29.21 8.25
N PRO A 389 -15.14 -27.97 7.87
CA PRO A 389 -16.53 -27.64 7.63
C PRO A 389 -17.06 -28.44 6.43
N SER A 390 -18.37 -28.68 6.40
CA SER A 390 -19.01 -29.28 5.22
C SER A 390 -18.77 -28.41 3.99
N PHE A 391 -18.35 -29.03 2.88
CA PHE A 391 -18.14 -28.32 1.63
C PHE A 391 -19.47 -27.75 1.12
N PRO A 392 -19.60 -26.42 0.93
CA PRO A 392 -20.85 -25.84 0.46
C PRO A 392 -20.99 -26.08 -1.05
N SER A 393 -22.06 -26.73 -1.51
CA SER A 393 -22.35 -26.92 -2.95
C SER A 393 -22.79 -25.63 -3.66
N SER A 394 -23.32 -24.68 -2.88
CA SER A 394 -23.60 -23.32 -3.34
C SER A 394 -23.39 -22.32 -2.20
N ILE A 395 -23.04 -21.08 -2.54
CA ILE A 395 -22.92 -19.95 -1.62
C ILE A 395 -23.75 -18.80 -2.20
N GLN A 396 -24.70 -18.26 -1.43
CA GLN A 396 -25.57 -17.15 -1.86
C GLN A 396 -26.26 -17.40 -3.23
N GLY A 397 -26.59 -18.66 -3.52
CA GLY A 397 -27.19 -19.10 -4.79
C GLY A 397 -26.22 -19.29 -5.96
N GLN A 398 -24.92 -19.09 -5.74
CA GLN A 398 -23.87 -19.35 -6.74
C GLN A 398 -23.29 -20.75 -6.54
N THR A 399 -23.18 -21.53 -7.62
CA THR A 399 -22.50 -22.84 -7.59
C THR A 399 -21.02 -22.65 -7.21
N THR A 400 -20.56 -23.44 -6.26
CA THR A 400 -19.15 -23.46 -5.86
C THR A 400 -18.33 -24.38 -6.76
N LEU A 401 -17.11 -23.94 -7.05
CA LEU A 401 -16.14 -24.68 -7.85
C LEU A 401 -15.65 -25.91 -7.07
N GLN A 402 -15.72 -27.09 -7.70
CA GLN A 402 -15.39 -28.36 -7.06
C GLN A 402 -13.90 -28.72 -7.17
N PRO A 403 -13.36 -29.54 -6.25
CA PRO A 403 -12.01 -30.10 -6.38
C PRO A 403 -11.86 -31.09 -7.53
N SER A 404 -12.92 -31.87 -7.80
CA SER A 404 -12.99 -32.71 -8.99
C SER A 404 -13.35 -31.86 -10.21
N THR A 405 -12.87 -32.29 -11.38
CA THR A 405 -13.19 -31.64 -12.65
C THR A 405 -14.69 -31.70 -12.91
N MET A 406 -15.31 -30.52 -13.01
CA MET A 406 -16.72 -30.37 -13.37
C MET A 406 -16.93 -30.66 -14.87
N ALA A 407 -18.19 -30.80 -15.31
CA ALA A 407 -18.52 -31.12 -16.70
C ALA A 407 -18.00 -30.09 -17.72
N ASP A 408 -17.77 -28.84 -17.29
CA ASP A 408 -17.18 -27.76 -18.11
C ASP A 408 -15.65 -27.66 -18.01
N GLY A 409 -14.99 -28.68 -17.44
CA GLY A 409 -13.53 -28.78 -17.33
C GLY A 409 -12.92 -28.00 -16.17
N LYS A 410 -13.72 -27.31 -15.35
CA LYS A 410 -13.22 -26.43 -14.28
C LYS A 410 -13.08 -27.18 -12.95
N SER A 411 -12.06 -26.83 -12.17
CA SER A 411 -11.87 -27.30 -10.79
C SER A 411 -11.03 -26.30 -10.00
N THR A 412 -10.82 -26.56 -8.70
CA THR A 412 -9.93 -25.76 -7.86
C THR A 412 -8.42 -25.97 -8.11
N LYS A 413 -8.03 -26.73 -9.13
CA LYS A 413 -6.61 -26.89 -9.51
C LYS A 413 -5.94 -25.53 -9.76
N GLY A 414 -4.75 -25.35 -9.20
CA GLY A 414 -3.97 -24.11 -9.22
C GLY A 414 -4.32 -23.10 -8.12
N LEU A 415 -5.42 -23.31 -7.38
CA LEU A 415 -5.89 -22.35 -6.37
C LEU A 415 -5.46 -22.74 -4.95
N PRO A 416 -5.12 -21.79 -4.07
CA PRO A 416 -4.99 -22.04 -2.65
C PRO A 416 -6.39 -22.30 -2.06
N VAL A 417 -6.58 -23.46 -1.45
CA VAL A 417 -7.90 -23.87 -0.95
C VAL A 417 -7.96 -23.90 0.57
N MET A 418 -6.82 -24.10 1.23
CA MET A 418 -6.74 -24.16 2.68
C MET A 418 -5.40 -23.64 3.20
N SER A 419 -5.44 -22.87 4.28
CA SER A 419 -4.26 -22.39 5.00
C SER A 419 -4.44 -22.60 6.50
N LEU A 420 -3.45 -23.24 7.12
CA LEU A 420 -3.38 -23.50 8.54
C LEU A 420 -2.23 -22.64 9.06
N ILE A 421 -2.52 -21.72 9.97
CA ILE A 421 -1.54 -20.77 10.49
C ILE A 421 -1.52 -20.89 12.01
N LYS A 422 -0.35 -21.20 12.52
CA LYS A 422 -0.09 -21.34 13.95
C LYS A 422 -0.05 -19.96 14.60
N ASN A 423 -0.44 -19.92 15.86
CA ASN A 423 -0.06 -18.85 16.75
C ASN A 423 1.44 -18.94 17.08
N ILE A 424 2.07 -17.81 17.38
CA ILE A 424 3.51 -17.78 17.65
C ILE A 424 3.77 -18.21 19.09
N GLU A 425 3.07 -17.60 20.04
CA GLU A 425 3.29 -17.73 21.49
C GLU A 425 2.63 -18.99 22.10
N ASP A 426 1.74 -19.66 21.37
CA ASP A 426 1.16 -20.95 21.76
C ASP A 426 1.06 -21.94 20.57
N ASP A 427 0.66 -23.18 20.86
CA ASP A 427 0.52 -24.25 19.85
C ASP A 427 -0.89 -24.36 19.23
N ASN A 428 -1.70 -23.30 19.31
CA ASN A 428 -3.01 -23.25 18.68
C ASN A 428 -2.96 -22.79 17.22
N TRP A 429 -3.98 -23.14 16.44
CA TRP A 429 -4.00 -22.97 14.98
C TRP A 429 -5.31 -22.37 14.47
N THR A 430 -5.19 -21.35 13.62
CA THR A 430 -6.28 -20.81 12.80
C THR A 430 -6.31 -21.54 11.46
N LYS A 431 -7.51 -21.94 11.00
CA LYS A 431 -7.70 -22.83 9.85
C LYS A 431 -8.65 -22.19 8.86
N THR A 432 -8.13 -21.73 7.73
CA THR A 432 -8.89 -20.95 6.75
C THR A 432 -9.13 -21.77 5.49
N TYR A 433 -10.37 -21.79 5.04
CA TYR A 433 -10.83 -22.40 3.80
C TYR A 433 -11.30 -21.28 2.86
N SER A 434 -10.95 -21.37 1.57
CA SER A 434 -11.39 -20.41 0.55
C SER A 434 -12.20 -21.12 -0.53
N TYR A 435 -13.43 -20.67 -0.75
CA TYR A 435 -14.36 -21.22 -1.74
C TYR A 435 -14.53 -20.27 -2.92
N TYR A 436 -14.62 -20.84 -4.12
CA TYR A 436 -14.59 -20.09 -5.36
C TYR A 436 -15.88 -20.28 -6.16
N ASP A 437 -16.26 -19.27 -6.93
CA ASP A 437 -17.28 -19.43 -7.97
C ASP A 437 -16.71 -20.17 -9.19
N THR A 438 -17.56 -20.46 -10.17
CA THR A 438 -17.17 -21.13 -11.42
C THR A 438 -16.27 -20.27 -12.34
N ARG A 439 -15.90 -19.06 -11.91
CA ARG A 439 -14.90 -18.20 -12.53
C ARG A 439 -13.61 -18.18 -11.70
N GLY A 440 -13.49 -18.91 -10.60
CA GLY A 440 -12.30 -18.88 -9.74
C GLY A 440 -12.14 -17.58 -8.95
N ARG A 441 -13.24 -16.87 -8.64
CA ARG A 441 -13.24 -15.72 -7.71
C ARG A 441 -13.67 -16.21 -6.33
N VAL A 442 -13.03 -15.73 -5.26
CA VAL A 442 -13.43 -16.08 -3.89
C VAL A 442 -14.83 -15.55 -3.62
N ILE A 443 -15.76 -16.44 -3.30
CA ILE A 443 -17.15 -16.11 -2.93
C ILE A 443 -17.47 -16.57 -1.50
N GLY A 444 -16.55 -17.25 -0.84
CA GLY A 444 -16.66 -17.42 0.59
C GLY A 444 -15.35 -17.86 1.24
N THR A 445 -15.24 -17.55 2.51
CA THR A 445 -14.17 -18.01 3.39
C THR A 445 -14.78 -18.64 4.64
N HIS A 446 -14.10 -19.60 5.22
CA HIS A 446 -14.44 -20.15 6.53
C HIS A 446 -13.14 -20.24 7.33
N SER A 447 -13.02 -19.46 8.39
CA SER A 447 -11.85 -19.40 9.26
C SER A 447 -12.24 -19.97 10.62
N ILE A 448 -11.77 -21.17 10.96
CA ILE A 448 -11.88 -21.72 12.30
C ILE A 448 -10.77 -21.07 13.13
N ASN A 449 -11.16 -20.29 14.14
CA ASN A 449 -10.23 -19.54 14.96
C ASN A 449 -9.49 -20.47 15.95
N HIS A 450 -8.45 -19.92 16.59
CA HIS A 450 -7.60 -20.65 17.53
C HIS A 450 -8.33 -21.10 18.82
N LEU A 451 -9.54 -20.62 19.10
CA LEU A 451 -10.39 -21.01 20.24
C LEU A 451 -11.44 -22.07 19.88
N GLY A 452 -11.51 -22.47 18.61
CA GLY A 452 -12.43 -23.48 18.08
C GLY A 452 -13.73 -22.93 17.49
N GLY A 453 -14.06 -21.65 17.70
CA GLY A 453 -15.14 -20.99 16.96
C GLY A 453 -14.75 -20.68 15.51
N TYR A 454 -15.53 -19.86 14.81
CA TYR A 454 -15.24 -19.53 13.42
C TYR A 454 -15.76 -18.17 12.98
N THR A 455 -15.19 -17.65 11.90
CA THR A 455 -15.76 -16.60 11.07
C THR A 455 -15.93 -17.11 9.65
N ARG A 456 -17.13 -17.00 9.10
CA ARG A 456 -17.47 -17.40 7.75
C ARG A 456 -18.02 -16.20 7.00
N THR A 457 -17.34 -15.79 5.93
CA THR A 457 -17.82 -14.73 5.05
C THR A 457 -18.28 -15.33 3.74
N GLU A 458 -19.43 -14.89 3.25
CA GLU A 458 -20.01 -15.32 1.98
C GLU A 458 -20.39 -14.10 1.16
N SER A 459 -20.07 -14.11 -0.12
CA SER A 459 -20.32 -12.96 -1.00
C SER A 459 -21.06 -13.39 -2.25
N LYS A 460 -22.07 -12.60 -2.61
CA LYS A 460 -22.70 -12.65 -3.92
C LYS A 460 -22.06 -11.58 -4.80
N LEU A 461 -21.24 -12.01 -5.75
CA LEU A 461 -20.64 -11.12 -6.75
C LEU A 461 -21.56 -10.98 -7.96
N ASP A 462 -21.53 -9.83 -8.62
CA ASP A 462 -22.10 -9.69 -9.96
C ASP A 462 -21.17 -10.21 -11.05
N PHE A 463 -21.54 -9.95 -12.31
CA PHE A 463 -20.78 -10.38 -13.46
C PHE A 463 -19.37 -9.78 -13.48
N ALA A 464 -19.24 -8.48 -13.19
CA ALA A 464 -17.96 -7.77 -13.14
C ALA A 464 -17.13 -8.10 -11.88
N GLY A 465 -17.76 -8.66 -10.84
CA GLY A 465 -17.08 -9.01 -9.58
C GLY A 465 -17.34 -8.04 -8.44
N ALA A 466 -18.20 -7.04 -8.62
CA ALA A 466 -18.62 -6.19 -7.51
C ALA A 466 -19.51 -6.98 -6.55
N VAL A 467 -19.27 -6.83 -5.24
CA VAL A 467 -20.05 -7.49 -4.19
C VAL A 467 -21.44 -6.86 -4.14
N LYS A 468 -22.52 -7.64 -4.31
CA LYS A 468 -23.91 -7.19 -4.10
C LYS A 468 -24.39 -7.45 -2.69
N THR A 469 -23.97 -8.58 -2.12
CA THR A 469 -24.33 -8.97 -0.75
C THR A 469 -23.14 -9.66 -0.12
N SER A 470 -22.84 -9.34 1.13
CA SER A 470 -21.90 -10.06 1.96
C SER A 470 -22.61 -10.55 3.21
N VAL A 471 -22.39 -11.79 3.62
CA VAL A 471 -22.92 -12.36 4.87
C VAL A 471 -21.76 -12.89 5.69
N THR A 472 -21.54 -12.31 6.85
CA THR A 472 -20.54 -12.74 7.82
C THR A 472 -21.24 -13.46 8.96
N LYS A 473 -20.84 -14.70 9.24
CA LYS A 473 -21.29 -15.50 10.38
C LYS A 473 -20.14 -15.73 11.32
N HIS A 474 -20.34 -15.49 12.61
CA HIS A 474 -19.26 -15.52 13.58
C HIS A 474 -19.66 -16.21 14.89
N LYS A 475 -18.69 -16.97 15.43
CA LYS A 475 -18.70 -17.55 16.76
C LYS A 475 -17.30 -17.45 17.35
N ARG A 476 -17.19 -17.05 18.61
CA ARG A 476 -15.91 -17.10 19.34
C ARG A 476 -15.56 -18.53 19.75
N LEU A 477 -16.48 -19.24 20.41
CA LEU A 477 -16.41 -20.67 20.71
C LEU A 477 -17.47 -21.46 19.92
N THR A 478 -17.30 -22.77 19.77
CA THR A 478 -18.30 -23.64 19.09
C THR A 478 -19.69 -23.58 19.74
N THR A 479 -19.71 -23.45 21.07
CA THR A 479 -20.90 -23.36 21.93
C THR A 479 -21.56 -21.98 21.92
N ASP A 480 -20.86 -20.95 21.45
CA ASP A 480 -21.40 -19.59 21.48
C ASP A 480 -22.55 -19.42 20.48
N THR A 481 -23.40 -18.44 20.77
CA THR A 481 -24.47 -18.03 19.85
C THR A 481 -23.87 -17.44 18.58
N GLU A 482 -24.32 -17.91 17.43
CA GLU A 482 -23.89 -17.39 16.13
C GLU A 482 -24.36 -15.94 15.94
N ARG A 483 -23.43 -15.06 15.58
CA ARG A 483 -23.73 -13.71 15.14
C ARG A 483 -23.73 -13.67 13.63
N ILE A 484 -24.75 -13.05 13.04
CA ILE A 484 -24.90 -12.94 11.59
C ILE A 484 -24.95 -11.46 11.24
N ILE A 485 -24.08 -11.04 10.33
CA ILE A 485 -24.05 -9.71 9.75
C ILE A 485 -24.35 -9.86 8.26
N THR A 486 -25.28 -9.07 7.74
CA THR A 486 -25.58 -9.01 6.31
C THR A 486 -25.38 -7.60 5.80
N GLU A 487 -24.57 -7.47 4.77
CA GLU A 487 -24.32 -6.22 4.07
C GLU A 487 -24.84 -6.29 2.65
N THR A 488 -25.40 -5.19 2.16
CA THR A 488 -25.84 -5.09 0.76
C THR A 488 -25.32 -3.81 0.14
N PHE A 489 -24.94 -3.91 -1.13
CA PHE A 489 -24.30 -2.84 -1.87
C PHE A 489 -25.05 -2.59 -3.17
N GLU A 490 -25.48 -1.35 -3.36
CA GLU A 490 -26.16 -0.89 -4.56
C GLU A 490 -25.23 0.05 -5.32
N TYR A 491 -25.15 -0.15 -6.63
CA TYR A 491 -24.25 0.59 -7.50
C TYR A 491 -25.01 1.18 -8.67
N ASP A 492 -24.50 2.29 -9.20
CA ASP A 492 -25.06 2.92 -10.39
C ASP A 492 -24.76 2.10 -11.68
N HIS A 493 -24.96 2.71 -12.85
CA HIS A 493 -24.71 2.06 -14.14
C HIS A 493 -23.22 1.92 -14.50
N GLN A 494 -22.31 2.55 -13.76
CA GLN A 494 -20.85 2.49 -13.94
C GLN A 494 -20.15 1.79 -12.76
N ASN A 495 -20.88 1.05 -11.92
CA ASN A 495 -20.37 0.38 -10.72
C ASN A 495 -19.80 1.30 -9.62
N ARG A 496 -20.22 2.57 -9.55
CA ARG A 496 -19.94 3.42 -8.38
C ARG A 496 -20.90 3.08 -7.24
N LEU A 497 -20.39 2.95 -6.00
CA LEU A 497 -21.19 2.57 -4.83
C LEU A 497 -22.17 3.70 -4.46
N LEU A 498 -23.46 3.46 -4.59
CA LEU A 498 -24.53 4.40 -4.23
C LEU A 498 -25.03 4.18 -2.81
N VAL A 499 -25.30 2.93 -2.41
CA VAL A 499 -25.86 2.63 -1.09
C VAL A 499 -25.17 1.44 -0.49
N HIS A 500 -24.77 1.57 0.78
CA HIS A 500 -24.25 0.48 1.61
C HIS A 500 -25.14 0.31 2.82
N LYS A 501 -25.74 -0.88 2.96
CA LYS A 501 -26.61 -1.23 4.07
C LYS A 501 -25.96 -2.33 4.91
N HIS A 502 -26.27 -2.34 6.19
CA HIS A 502 -25.75 -3.28 7.18
C HIS A 502 -26.86 -3.76 8.11
N LYS A 503 -26.89 -5.04 8.42
CA LYS A 503 -27.90 -5.66 9.29
C LYS A 503 -27.22 -6.64 10.24
N VAL A 504 -27.49 -6.49 11.55
CA VAL A 504 -26.98 -7.40 12.59
C VAL A 504 -28.11 -8.27 13.10
N GLY A 505 -28.03 -9.58 12.87
CA GLY A 505 -29.03 -10.56 13.29
C GLY A 505 -30.43 -10.22 12.80
N SER A 506 -31.38 -10.09 13.73
CA SER A 506 -32.77 -9.72 13.48
C SER A 506 -33.04 -8.22 13.54
N ASN A 507 -32.03 -7.39 13.82
CA ASN A 507 -32.21 -5.94 13.92
C ASN A 507 -32.66 -5.33 12.57
N PRO A 508 -33.26 -4.13 12.60
CA PRO A 508 -33.55 -3.38 11.37
C PRO A 508 -32.32 -3.22 10.48
N VAL A 509 -32.55 -3.13 9.17
CA VAL A 509 -31.49 -2.81 8.21
C VAL A 509 -31.11 -1.34 8.41
N GLU A 510 -29.84 -1.10 8.68
CA GLU A 510 -29.25 0.23 8.79
C GLU A 510 -28.64 0.63 7.46
N ILE A 511 -28.82 1.87 7.05
CA ILE A 511 -28.16 2.44 5.88
C ILE A 511 -26.88 3.13 6.37
N LEU A 512 -25.73 2.48 6.22
CA LEU A 512 -24.45 3.07 6.64
C LEU A 512 -24.10 4.29 5.80
N ALA A 513 -24.22 4.17 4.47
CA ALA A 513 -23.88 5.24 3.54
C ALA A 513 -24.86 5.31 2.36
N GLN A 514 -25.20 6.54 1.95
CA GLN A 514 -25.79 6.86 0.65
C GLN A 514 -24.95 7.94 -0.02
N ASN A 515 -24.24 7.55 -1.06
CA ASN A 515 -23.31 8.39 -1.80
C ASN A 515 -24.00 9.05 -2.99
N LYS A 516 -23.64 10.31 -3.22
CA LYS A 516 -23.95 11.06 -4.43
C LYS A 516 -22.63 11.53 -5.04
N TYR A 517 -22.47 11.32 -6.35
CA TYR A 517 -21.27 11.73 -7.09
C TYR A 517 -21.59 12.90 -8.01
N ASN A 518 -20.61 13.78 -8.22
CA ASN A 518 -20.70 14.86 -9.20
C ASN A 518 -20.41 14.34 -10.62
N GLU A 519 -20.56 15.19 -11.62
CA GLU A 519 -20.37 14.81 -13.03
C GLU A 519 -18.93 14.39 -13.39
N LEU A 520 -17.96 14.69 -12.52
CA LEU A 520 -16.56 14.26 -12.62
C LEU A 520 -16.30 12.91 -11.91
N SER A 521 -17.35 12.24 -11.41
CA SER A 521 -17.28 11.01 -10.61
C SER A 521 -16.62 11.15 -9.24
N GLN A 522 -16.51 12.38 -8.70
CA GLN A 522 -16.04 12.62 -7.33
C GLN A 522 -17.22 12.55 -6.36
N LEU A 523 -16.98 12.10 -5.12
CA LEU A 523 -18.02 12.04 -4.08
C LEU A 523 -18.46 13.47 -3.72
N GLU A 524 -19.69 13.84 -4.04
CA GLU A 524 -20.25 15.17 -3.75
C GLU A 524 -20.79 15.24 -2.32
N SER A 525 -21.55 14.22 -1.92
CA SER A 525 -22.12 14.13 -0.58
C SER A 525 -22.36 12.67 -0.17
N LYS A 526 -22.30 12.40 1.13
CA LYS A 526 -22.59 11.10 1.73
C LYS A 526 -23.57 11.25 2.89
N LYS A 527 -24.76 10.68 2.80
CA LYS A 527 -25.67 10.56 3.94
C LYS A 527 -25.27 9.34 4.77
N VAL A 528 -25.16 9.50 6.08
CA VAL A 528 -24.71 8.44 6.99
C VAL A 528 -25.75 8.13 8.05
N GLY A 529 -25.93 6.82 8.28
CA GLY A 529 -26.83 6.23 9.26
C GLY A 529 -28.32 6.39 8.99
N GLY A 530 -29.12 5.62 9.73
CA GLY A 530 -30.57 5.65 9.74
C GLY A 530 -31.20 4.40 9.09
N ILE A 531 -32.42 4.08 9.53
CA ILE A 531 -33.24 2.97 8.99
C ILE A 531 -34.13 3.39 7.81
N SER A 532 -34.15 4.69 7.48
CA SER A 532 -34.94 5.27 6.39
C SER A 532 -34.04 6.18 5.56
N ALA A 533 -34.06 5.99 4.23
CA ALA A 533 -33.26 6.78 3.30
C ALA A 533 -33.54 8.29 3.38
N ALA A 534 -34.77 8.66 3.77
CA ALA A 534 -35.21 10.04 3.91
C ALA A 534 -34.75 10.71 5.22
N SER A 535 -34.24 9.95 6.20
CA SER A 535 -33.94 10.46 7.54
C SER A 535 -32.56 9.97 8.01
N PRO A 536 -31.47 10.44 7.37
CA PRO A 536 -30.13 10.11 7.80
C PRO A 536 -29.78 10.79 9.13
N LEU A 537 -28.77 10.28 9.86
CA LEU A 537 -28.28 10.93 11.08
C LEU A 537 -27.49 12.19 10.73
N GLN A 538 -26.66 12.11 9.70
CA GLN A 538 -25.85 13.20 9.19
C GLN A 538 -25.76 13.12 7.67
N GLN A 539 -25.48 14.25 7.02
CA GLN A 539 -25.03 14.30 5.64
C GLN A 539 -23.65 14.94 5.64
N ILE A 540 -22.72 14.42 4.87
CA ILE A 540 -21.33 14.88 4.80
C ILE A 540 -21.11 15.39 3.39
N ASP A 541 -20.77 16.67 3.25
CA ASP A 541 -20.64 17.35 1.96
C ASP A 541 -19.16 17.59 1.64
N TYR A 542 -18.72 17.22 0.43
CA TYR A 542 -17.31 17.30 0.04
C TYR A 542 -17.07 18.34 -1.06
N LYS A 543 -15.89 18.97 -1.06
CA LYS A 543 -15.41 19.84 -2.15
C LYS A 543 -13.98 19.49 -2.53
N TYR A 544 -13.63 19.80 -3.78
CA TYR A 544 -12.33 19.53 -4.36
C TYR A 544 -11.83 20.76 -5.12
N ASN A 545 -10.51 20.87 -5.29
CA ASN A 545 -9.91 21.82 -6.24
C ASN A 545 -9.82 21.21 -7.65
N ILE A 546 -9.33 22.00 -8.62
CA ILE A 546 -9.13 21.60 -10.02
C ILE A 546 -8.19 20.40 -10.22
N ARG A 547 -7.29 20.13 -9.26
CA ARG A 547 -6.39 18.97 -9.26
C ARG A 547 -7.03 17.72 -8.63
N GLY A 548 -8.30 17.80 -8.24
CA GLY A 548 -9.03 16.71 -7.57
C GLY A 548 -8.68 16.53 -6.10
N TRP A 549 -7.93 17.45 -5.49
CA TRP A 549 -7.60 17.38 -4.06
C TRP A 549 -8.77 17.87 -3.23
N MET A 550 -9.12 17.13 -2.17
CA MET A 550 -10.19 17.50 -1.26
C MET A 550 -9.85 18.81 -0.55
N THR A 551 -10.77 19.77 -0.58
CA THR A 551 -10.63 21.07 0.07
C THR A 551 -11.61 21.27 1.22
N LYS A 552 -12.67 20.46 1.32
CA LYS A 552 -13.69 20.66 2.36
C LYS A 552 -14.46 19.37 2.70
N ILE A 553 -14.79 19.20 3.97
CA ILE A 553 -15.78 18.26 4.54
C ILE A 553 -16.74 19.09 5.40
N ASN A 554 -17.96 19.33 4.93
CA ASN A 554 -18.89 20.33 5.49
C ASN A 554 -18.25 21.73 5.64
N ASP A 555 -19.05 22.76 5.88
CA ASP A 555 -18.48 24.11 6.08
C ASP A 555 -18.15 24.36 7.57
N PRO A 556 -16.87 24.43 7.97
CA PRO A 556 -16.52 24.70 9.37
C PRO A 556 -16.94 26.10 9.83
N LYS A 557 -17.13 27.07 8.91
CA LYS A 557 -17.61 28.42 9.26
C LYS A 557 -19.10 28.43 9.58
N ASN A 558 -19.87 27.48 9.06
CA ASN A 558 -21.30 27.32 9.35
C ASN A 558 -21.71 25.84 9.33
N LEU A 559 -21.71 25.22 10.52
CA LEU A 559 -22.05 23.81 10.65
C LEU A 559 -23.51 23.49 10.29
N ASN A 560 -24.47 24.43 10.36
CA ASN A 560 -25.87 24.21 9.96
C ASN A 560 -26.48 22.82 10.38
N GLY A 561 -26.31 22.44 11.64
CA GLY A 561 -26.79 21.16 12.19
C GLY A 561 -25.89 19.94 11.96
N LYS A 562 -24.74 20.11 11.29
CA LYS A 562 -23.67 19.10 11.21
C LYS A 562 -22.86 19.08 12.52
N LEU A 563 -22.29 17.94 12.86
CA LEU A 563 -21.45 17.80 14.07
C LEU A 563 -19.98 18.19 13.86
N PHE A 564 -19.52 18.23 12.61
CA PHE A 564 -18.12 18.48 12.25
C PHE A 564 -18.02 19.18 10.90
N GLY A 565 -17.07 20.11 10.78
CA GLY A 565 -16.67 20.76 9.54
C GLY A 565 -15.16 20.89 9.45
N TYR A 566 -14.62 20.82 8.23
CA TYR A 566 -13.20 20.74 7.96
C TYR A 566 -12.87 21.39 6.60
N GLU A 567 -11.86 22.26 6.54
CA GLU A 567 -11.40 22.90 5.30
C GLU A 567 -9.89 22.79 5.17
N ILE A 568 -9.42 22.31 4.02
CA ILE A 568 -7.99 22.15 3.68
C ILE A 568 -7.61 23.24 2.68
N LYS A 569 -6.58 24.01 3.02
CA LYS A 569 -6.01 25.06 2.17
C LYS A 569 -4.60 24.66 1.76
N TYR A 570 -4.37 24.57 0.45
CA TYR A 570 -3.06 24.25 -0.13
C TYR A 570 -2.33 25.53 -0.51
N ASN A 571 -2.83 26.24 -1.51
CA ASN A 571 -2.21 27.38 -2.16
C ASN A 571 -2.74 28.73 -1.67
N THR A 572 -3.43 28.75 -0.53
CA THR A 572 -3.99 29.95 0.11
C THR A 572 -3.77 29.89 1.61
N ILE A 573 -3.71 31.06 2.26
CA ILE A 573 -3.62 31.19 3.71
C ILE A 573 -4.62 32.25 4.17
N GLU A 574 -5.25 32.04 5.32
CA GLU A 574 -6.14 32.98 6.00
C GLU A 574 -5.65 33.33 7.42
N GLY A 575 -4.81 32.48 8.04
CA GLY A 575 -4.30 32.70 9.39
C GLY A 575 -3.16 33.71 9.46
N LEU A 576 -2.59 33.86 10.66
CA LEU A 576 -1.37 34.63 10.83
C LEU A 576 -0.22 33.96 10.07
N VAL A 577 0.54 34.74 9.32
CA VAL A 577 1.76 34.27 8.63
C VAL A 577 2.82 33.82 9.66
N THR A 578 2.88 34.52 10.80
CA THR A 578 3.78 34.23 11.92
C THR A 578 2.95 34.11 13.21
N PRO A 579 2.31 32.95 13.46
CA PRO A 579 1.44 32.79 14.63
C PRO A 579 2.18 32.86 15.98
N ASN A 580 3.47 32.47 16.00
CA ASN A 580 4.30 32.50 17.20
C ASN A 580 5.58 33.32 16.96
N MET A 581 5.67 34.48 17.60
CA MET A 581 6.80 35.42 17.47
C MET A 581 8.12 34.88 18.05
N ASP A 582 8.08 33.87 18.92
CA ASP A 582 9.29 33.20 19.43
C ASP A 582 10.05 32.48 18.28
N TYR A 583 9.35 32.17 17.19
CA TYR A 583 9.87 31.50 16.00
C TYR A 583 9.61 32.32 14.73
N SER A 584 9.96 33.60 14.74
CA SER A 584 9.67 34.55 13.66
C SER A 584 10.13 34.13 12.24
N SER A 585 11.12 33.23 12.12
CA SER A 585 11.57 32.66 10.84
C SER A 585 10.66 31.56 10.29
N LEU A 586 9.85 30.90 11.13
CA LEU A 586 8.91 29.85 10.75
C LEU A 586 7.60 30.49 10.30
N THR A 587 7.48 30.69 8.99
CA THR A 587 6.34 31.37 8.37
C THR A 587 5.46 30.38 7.60
N VAL A 588 4.15 30.48 7.78
CA VAL A 588 3.16 29.71 7.03
C VAL A 588 3.08 30.29 5.61
N LYS A 589 3.15 29.42 4.60
CA LYS A 589 3.21 29.82 3.19
C LYS A 589 2.25 28.99 2.35
N PRO A 590 1.65 29.57 1.30
CA PRO A 590 0.97 28.82 0.24
C PRO A 590 1.86 27.71 -0.33
N ARG A 591 1.26 26.55 -0.61
CA ARG A 591 1.91 25.35 -1.13
C ARG A 591 1.30 24.92 -2.46
N PHE A 592 2.15 24.57 -3.41
CA PHE A 592 1.78 24.18 -4.76
C PHE A 592 2.21 22.75 -5.10
N ASN A 593 3.24 22.25 -4.42
CA ASN A 593 3.76 20.89 -4.59
C ASN A 593 2.88 19.81 -3.93
N GLY A 594 1.89 20.24 -3.13
CA GLY A 594 0.93 19.34 -2.52
C GLY A 594 0.85 19.32 -1.01
N ASN A 595 1.84 19.88 -0.32
CA ASN A 595 1.75 20.09 1.11
C ASN A 595 0.52 20.94 1.45
N ILE A 596 -0.01 20.76 2.65
CA ILE A 596 -1.14 21.54 3.14
C ILE A 596 -0.60 22.79 3.85
N ALA A 597 -1.04 23.98 3.46
CA ALA A 597 -0.63 25.20 4.14
C ALA A 597 -1.42 25.40 5.44
N GLU A 598 -2.73 25.23 5.39
CA GLU A 598 -3.61 25.39 6.56
C GLU A 598 -4.75 24.38 6.57
N ILE A 599 -5.22 24.06 7.77
CA ILE A 599 -6.43 23.29 8.02
C ILE A 599 -7.30 24.07 9.00
N ASP A 600 -8.58 24.23 8.67
CA ASP A 600 -9.59 24.77 9.57
C ASP A 600 -10.59 23.70 9.97
N TRP A 601 -11.05 23.72 11.21
CA TRP A 601 -12.12 22.83 11.63
C TRP A 601 -12.95 23.43 12.75
N LYS A 602 -14.16 22.89 12.89
CA LYS A 602 -15.09 23.22 13.97
C LYS A 602 -15.91 21.99 14.31
N THR A 603 -16.20 21.80 15.60
CA THR A 603 -17.07 20.72 16.08
C THR A 603 -18.33 21.30 16.71
N ALA A 604 -19.35 20.46 16.89
CA ALA A 604 -20.57 20.81 17.62
C ALA A 604 -20.58 20.27 19.06
N THR A 605 -19.41 20.05 19.67
CA THR A 605 -19.30 19.49 21.02
C THR A 605 -19.82 20.44 22.09
N VAL A 606 -19.70 21.74 21.87
CA VAL A 606 -20.26 22.80 22.71
C VAL A 606 -20.98 23.84 21.85
N PRO A 607 -22.05 24.47 22.35
CA PRO A 607 -22.71 25.57 21.64
C PRO A 607 -21.71 26.68 21.32
N ASN A 608 -21.68 27.12 20.06
CA ASN A 608 -20.79 28.18 19.56
C ASN A 608 -19.28 27.88 19.75
N ASP A 609 -18.84 26.62 19.56
CA ASP A 609 -17.40 26.30 19.55
C ASP A 609 -16.62 27.22 18.59
N ASN A 610 -15.38 27.54 18.93
CA ASN A 610 -14.56 28.42 18.11
C ASN A 610 -14.12 27.68 16.84
N LEU A 611 -13.93 28.41 15.74
CA LEU A 611 -13.18 27.88 14.61
C LEU A 611 -11.72 27.71 15.08
N LYS A 612 -11.16 26.57 14.70
CA LYS A 612 -9.79 26.17 15.02
C LYS A 612 -9.02 26.09 13.71
N ARG A 613 -7.76 26.48 13.73
CA ARG A 613 -6.88 26.44 12.56
C ARG A 613 -5.52 25.90 12.92
N TYR A 614 -4.91 25.12 12.04
CA TYR A 614 -3.48 24.87 12.02
C TYR A 614 -2.86 25.54 10.79
N GLY A 615 -1.74 26.23 10.99
CA GLY A 615 -0.85 26.64 9.90
C GLY A 615 0.46 25.86 9.95
N TYR A 616 0.86 25.28 8.83
CA TYR A 616 1.98 24.34 8.75
C TYR A 616 3.21 24.95 8.06
N VAL A 617 4.38 24.62 8.59
CA VAL A 617 5.69 25.03 8.05
C VAL A 617 6.50 23.76 7.78
N TYR A 618 7.20 23.73 6.65
CA TYR A 618 7.97 22.58 6.18
C TYR A 618 9.39 22.98 5.79
N ASP A 619 10.33 22.03 5.86
CA ASP A 619 11.66 22.17 5.29
C ASP A 619 11.70 21.79 3.79
N GLY A 620 12.88 21.89 3.17
CA GLY A 620 13.10 21.54 1.76
C GLY A 620 12.95 20.06 1.41
N LEU A 621 12.78 19.18 2.41
CA LEU A 621 12.45 17.76 2.22
C LEU A 621 10.95 17.49 2.37
N ASN A 622 10.14 18.53 2.55
CA ASN A 622 8.71 18.47 2.87
C ASN A 622 8.41 17.85 4.25
N ARG A 623 9.38 17.82 5.17
CA ARG A 623 9.16 17.39 6.55
C ARG A 623 8.54 18.53 7.35
N LEU A 624 7.62 18.21 8.25
CA LEU A 624 6.96 19.21 9.08
C LEU A 624 7.97 19.86 10.05
N LEU A 625 8.14 21.17 10.02
CA LEU A 625 8.96 21.91 11.00
C LEU A 625 8.12 22.44 12.16
N ALA A 626 6.90 22.90 11.87
CA ALA A 626 5.96 23.36 12.88
C ALA A 626 4.51 23.25 12.42
N GLY A 627 3.62 22.90 13.34
CA GLY A 627 2.18 23.10 13.23
C GLY A 627 1.73 24.13 14.27
N PHE A 628 1.27 25.29 13.82
CA PHE A 628 0.82 26.37 14.69
C PHE A 628 -0.69 26.41 14.78
N TYR A 629 -1.23 26.05 15.95
CA TYR A 629 -2.65 26.15 16.22
C TYR A 629 -3.05 27.62 16.48
N GLN A 630 -4.19 28.01 15.92
CA GLN A 630 -4.77 29.33 16.00
C GLN A 630 -6.26 29.18 16.30
N LYS A 631 -6.72 29.76 17.41
CA LYS A 631 -8.15 29.91 17.72
C LYS A 631 -8.62 31.31 17.34
N ASP A 632 -9.82 31.43 16.77
CA ASP A 632 -10.34 32.72 16.29
C ASP A 632 -10.35 33.84 17.35
N THR A 633 -10.54 33.51 18.62
CA THR A 633 -10.60 34.48 19.72
C THR A 633 -9.23 35.01 20.14
N ASN A 634 -8.16 34.23 19.94
CA ASN A 634 -6.78 34.62 20.23
C ASN A 634 -5.83 33.73 19.39
N PRO A 635 -5.58 34.07 18.11
CA PRO A 635 -4.77 33.25 17.22
C PRO A 635 -3.29 33.21 17.62
N SER A 636 -2.85 34.13 18.48
CA SER A 636 -1.49 34.21 19.04
C SER A 636 -1.34 33.58 20.42
N ALA A 637 -2.32 32.82 20.91
CA ALA A 637 -2.30 32.20 22.23
C ALA A 637 -1.18 31.15 22.41
N LYS A 638 -0.58 30.68 21.31
CA LYS A 638 0.43 29.61 21.29
C LYS A 638 -0.07 28.30 21.90
N GLU A 639 -1.38 28.02 21.81
CA GLU A 639 -1.93 26.73 22.24
C GLU A 639 -1.53 25.65 21.25
N TYR A 640 -1.47 24.38 21.69
CA TYR A 640 -1.38 23.17 20.87
C TYR A 640 -0.38 23.19 19.69
N PHE A 641 0.67 24.02 19.74
CA PHE A 641 1.68 24.00 18.69
C PHE A 641 2.62 22.82 18.91
N GLU A 642 3.19 22.35 17.81
CA GLU A 642 4.24 21.35 17.80
C GLU A 642 5.35 21.82 16.87
N LYS A 643 6.60 21.84 17.35
CA LYS A 643 7.77 22.29 16.59
C LYS A 643 8.90 21.28 16.73
N MET A 644 9.50 20.91 15.61
CA MET A 644 10.56 19.90 15.53
C MET A 644 11.84 20.51 14.97
N ASP A 645 12.96 19.91 15.33
CA ASP A 645 14.23 19.98 14.60
C ASP A 645 14.65 18.58 14.19
N TYR A 646 15.34 18.44 13.07
CA TYR A 646 15.76 17.13 12.55
C TYR A 646 17.26 17.08 12.28
N ASP A 647 17.82 15.88 12.40
CA ASP A 647 19.06 15.56 11.70
C ASP A 647 18.82 15.33 10.18
N LEU A 648 19.88 15.03 9.43
CA LEU A 648 19.78 14.80 7.99
C LEU A 648 19.07 13.48 7.61
N ASN A 649 19.05 12.49 8.50
CA ASN A 649 18.29 11.25 8.33
C ASN A 649 16.81 11.39 8.75
N GLY A 650 16.42 12.56 9.29
CA GLY A 650 15.06 12.79 9.77
C GLY A 650 14.77 12.25 11.16
N ASN A 651 15.78 11.87 11.96
CA ASN A 651 15.54 11.70 13.38
C ASN A 651 15.19 13.07 13.99
N ILE A 652 14.15 13.11 14.83
CA ILE A 652 13.79 14.32 15.58
C ILE A 652 14.91 14.59 16.59
N ALA A 653 15.60 15.72 16.46
CA ALA A 653 16.65 16.14 17.38
C ALA A 653 16.09 16.90 18.59
N ALA A 654 15.02 17.67 18.38
CA ALA A 654 14.30 18.37 19.43
C ALA A 654 12.81 18.50 19.09
N LEU A 655 11.96 18.50 20.12
CA LEU A 655 10.52 18.69 20.01
C LEU A 655 10.01 19.63 21.11
N LYS A 656 9.26 20.66 20.73
CA LYS A 656 8.57 21.55 21.67
C LYS A 656 7.07 21.49 21.44
N ARG A 657 6.30 21.38 22.53
CA ARG A 657 4.83 21.44 22.52
C ARG A 657 4.27 22.32 23.61
N SER A 658 3.11 22.90 23.32
CA SER A 658 2.29 23.66 24.27
C SER A 658 0.93 23.03 24.45
N GLY A 659 0.35 23.10 25.65
CA GLY A 659 -1.01 22.63 25.92
C GLY A 659 -2.09 23.69 25.70
N PHE A 660 -3.20 23.52 26.42
CA PHE A 660 -4.27 24.51 26.55
C PHE A 660 -3.84 25.78 27.30
N SER A 661 -4.44 26.95 27.01
CA SER A 661 -4.26 28.18 27.78
C SER A 661 -5.50 28.53 28.60
N SER A 662 -5.32 28.71 29.91
CA SER A 662 -6.31 29.34 30.81
C SER A 662 -6.17 30.86 30.91
N GLY A 663 -5.21 31.47 30.20
CA GLY A 663 -4.84 32.89 30.26
C GLY A 663 -4.58 33.52 28.88
N THR A 664 -3.61 34.46 28.78
CA THR A 664 -3.26 35.13 27.51
C THR A 664 -2.35 34.31 26.61
N THR A 665 -1.52 33.42 27.18
CA THR A 665 -0.61 32.50 26.47
C THR A 665 -0.66 31.10 27.06
N ALA A 666 -0.47 30.08 26.24
CA ALA A 666 -0.40 28.69 26.69
C ALA A 666 0.94 28.37 27.37
N SER A 667 0.91 27.38 28.26
CA SER A 667 2.13 26.84 28.87
C SER A 667 2.83 25.87 27.92
N LEU A 668 4.17 25.93 27.92
CA LEU A 668 5.00 24.88 27.34
C LEU A 668 4.82 23.61 28.18
N ILE A 669 4.51 22.49 27.53
CA ILE A 669 4.35 21.18 28.17
C ILE A 669 5.52 20.26 27.85
N ASP A 670 6.21 20.48 26.73
CA ASP A 670 7.36 19.69 26.32
C ASP A 670 8.49 20.57 25.79
N ASP A 671 9.70 20.25 26.22
CA ASP A 671 10.97 20.75 25.67
C ASP A 671 11.96 19.60 25.59
N LEU A 672 11.71 18.72 24.61
CA LEU A 672 12.41 17.46 24.44
C LEU A 672 13.69 17.63 23.62
N THR A 673 14.78 17.07 24.12
CA THR A 673 16.03 16.86 23.36
C THR A 673 16.29 15.37 23.24
N TYR A 674 16.60 14.93 22.02
CA TYR A 674 16.76 13.52 21.68
C TYR A 674 18.24 13.19 21.48
N ILE A 675 18.69 12.08 22.05
CA ILE A 675 20.08 11.62 21.97
C ILE A 675 20.12 10.27 21.25
N TYR A 676 20.98 10.17 20.24
CA TYR A 676 21.04 9.01 19.36
C TYR A 676 22.43 8.35 19.33
N ILE A 677 22.45 7.04 19.11
CA ILE A 677 23.59 6.32 18.53
C ILE A 677 23.14 5.79 17.16
N GLY A 678 23.71 6.34 16.08
CA GLY A 678 23.16 6.12 14.75
C GLY A 678 21.71 6.62 14.67
N ASN A 679 20.79 5.72 14.34
CA ASN A 679 19.34 5.99 14.32
C ASN A 679 18.59 5.49 15.58
N LYS A 680 19.29 4.91 16.58
CA LYS A 680 18.68 4.40 17.82
C LYS A 680 18.62 5.52 18.86
N LEU A 681 17.41 5.85 19.34
CA LEU A 681 17.20 6.85 20.39
C LEU A 681 17.57 6.23 21.73
N THR A 682 18.62 6.74 22.38
CA THR A 682 19.15 6.19 23.63
C THR A 682 18.70 6.95 24.86
N GLN A 683 18.23 8.19 24.71
CA GLN A 683 17.73 9.01 25.82
C GLN A 683 16.88 10.17 25.28
N VAL A 684 15.82 10.52 26.02
CA VAL A 684 15.05 11.75 25.83
C VAL A 684 15.24 12.62 27.07
N LYS A 685 15.57 13.90 26.90
CA LYS A 685 15.70 14.87 28.00
C LYS A 685 14.55 15.86 27.91
N GLU A 686 13.88 16.10 29.02
CA GLU A 686 12.73 17.02 29.12
C GLU A 686 13.11 18.23 29.98
N ALA A 687 13.03 19.44 29.41
CA ALA A 687 13.50 20.69 30.04
C ALA A 687 12.39 21.66 30.48
N ALA A 688 11.15 21.51 29.99
CA ALA A 688 9.98 22.24 30.46
C ALA A 688 9.58 21.80 31.88
N GLN A 689 10.00 20.61 32.32
CA GLN A 689 9.72 20.05 33.66
C GLN A 689 8.21 20.00 33.95
N ASN A 690 7.42 19.71 32.91
CA ASN A 690 5.97 19.66 32.97
C ASN A 690 5.50 18.26 32.55
N ASP A 691 5.11 17.45 33.52
CA ASP A 691 4.69 16.06 33.31
C ASP A 691 3.30 15.91 32.67
N ILE A 692 2.65 17.03 32.31
CA ILE A 692 1.42 17.05 31.52
C ILE A 692 1.68 16.60 30.06
N GLY A 693 2.89 16.82 29.54
CA GLY A 693 3.31 16.39 28.21
C GLY A 693 3.88 14.97 28.21
N TYR A 694 5.13 14.83 27.80
CA TYR A 694 5.91 13.61 27.89
C TYR A 694 6.28 13.34 29.35
N GLU A 695 5.70 12.29 29.94
CA GLU A 695 5.90 12.04 31.36
C GLU A 695 7.19 11.25 31.58
N GLY A 696 8.30 11.95 31.79
CA GLY A 696 9.59 11.35 32.14
C GLY A 696 10.80 12.17 31.70
N GLY A 697 11.93 11.50 31.56
CA GLY A 697 13.14 12.06 30.98
C GLY A 697 14.41 11.54 31.66
N ASN A 698 15.51 11.63 30.91
CA ASN A 698 16.87 11.27 31.31
C ASN A 698 17.12 9.78 31.58
N ASN A 699 16.15 8.87 31.38
CA ASN A 699 16.46 7.44 31.43
C ASN A 699 17.10 6.94 30.13
N PHE A 700 17.97 5.94 30.26
CA PHE A 700 18.52 5.23 29.11
C PHE A 700 17.50 4.26 28.51
N ILE A 701 17.55 4.17 27.18
CA ILE A 701 16.73 3.31 26.34
C ILE A 701 17.65 2.28 25.68
N ASP A 702 17.36 1.01 25.93
CA ASP A 702 18.15 -0.12 25.41
C ASP A 702 17.51 -0.74 24.16
N TYR A 703 18.32 -1.48 23.38
CA TYR A 703 17.89 -2.18 22.16
C TYR A 703 18.47 -3.59 22.08
N ASP A 704 17.75 -4.49 21.42
CA ASP A 704 18.26 -5.82 21.07
C ASP A 704 19.14 -5.79 19.80
N LEU A 705 19.69 -6.95 19.41
CA LEU A 705 20.55 -7.08 18.23
C LEU A 705 19.79 -6.89 16.90
N ASN A 706 18.46 -7.02 16.92
CA ASN A 706 17.60 -6.75 15.78
C ASN A 706 17.20 -5.27 15.67
N GLY A 707 17.60 -4.43 16.62
CA GLY A 707 17.29 -3.01 16.65
C GLY A 707 15.91 -2.68 17.21
N ASN A 708 15.29 -3.58 17.97
CA ASN A 708 14.06 -3.31 18.70
C ASN A 708 14.37 -2.71 20.08
N MET A 709 13.62 -1.69 20.47
CA MET A 709 13.71 -1.09 21.80
C MET A 709 13.33 -2.12 22.88
N THR A 710 14.14 -2.33 23.91
CA THR A 710 13.88 -3.35 24.95
C THR A 710 13.37 -2.78 26.27
N ASN A 711 13.32 -1.46 26.44
CA ASN A 711 12.69 -0.80 27.58
C ASN A 711 12.31 0.65 27.25
N MET A 712 11.49 1.25 28.10
CA MET A 712 11.15 2.68 28.04
C MET A 712 10.86 3.16 29.47
N LYS A 713 11.93 3.31 30.25
CA LYS A 713 11.85 3.56 31.70
C LYS A 713 11.21 4.90 32.06
N ASP A 714 11.24 5.88 31.16
CA ASP A 714 10.48 7.13 31.29
C ASP A 714 8.98 6.84 31.46
N LYS A 715 8.46 5.84 30.74
CA LYS A 715 7.10 5.30 30.90
C LYS A 715 7.06 4.07 31.82
N GLY A 716 7.99 3.90 32.74
CA GLY A 716 7.97 2.76 33.69
C GLY A 716 8.04 1.36 33.05
N ILE A 717 8.26 1.25 31.72
CA ILE A 717 8.39 -0.01 31.00
C ILE A 717 9.80 -0.54 31.27
N GLN A 718 9.89 -1.56 32.11
CA GLN A 718 11.16 -2.14 32.57
C GLN A 718 11.74 -3.08 31.51
N SER A 719 10.90 -3.80 30.79
CA SER A 719 11.31 -4.66 29.69
C SER A 719 10.23 -4.81 28.61
N ILE A 720 10.68 -5.04 27.39
CA ILE A 720 9.90 -5.40 26.20
C ILE A 720 10.58 -6.64 25.59
N THR A 721 9.85 -7.75 25.52
CA THR A 721 10.30 -8.95 24.80
C THR A 721 9.62 -9.03 23.44
N TYR A 722 10.27 -9.72 22.49
CA TYR A 722 9.83 -9.80 21.10
C TYR A 722 9.78 -11.24 20.61
N ASN A 723 8.79 -11.52 19.77
CA ASN A 723 8.75 -12.74 18.99
C ASN A 723 9.65 -12.64 17.73
N TYR A 724 9.72 -13.71 16.93
CA TYR A 724 10.62 -13.76 15.76
C TYR A 724 10.24 -12.78 14.63
N LEU A 725 9.03 -12.21 14.65
CA LEU A 725 8.61 -11.15 13.72
C LEU A 725 9.03 -9.75 14.21
N ASN A 726 9.72 -9.66 15.34
CA ASN A 726 10.03 -8.41 16.03
C ASN A 726 8.78 -7.65 16.52
N LEU A 727 7.67 -8.37 16.75
CA LEU A 727 6.46 -7.82 17.39
C LEU A 727 6.53 -8.02 18.91
N PRO A 728 6.10 -7.04 19.73
CA PRO A 728 6.16 -7.16 21.19
C PRO A 728 5.31 -8.32 21.70
N GLU A 729 5.93 -9.20 22.49
CA GLU A 729 5.31 -10.35 23.13
C GLU A 729 4.84 -10.01 24.54
N VAL A 730 5.72 -9.44 25.38
CA VAL A 730 5.41 -9.02 26.76
C VAL A 730 6.07 -7.68 27.07
N LEU A 731 5.32 -6.80 27.74
CA LEU A 731 5.82 -5.58 28.37
C LEU A 731 5.66 -5.73 29.88
N LEU A 732 6.73 -5.50 30.64
CA LEU A 732 6.70 -5.44 32.11
C LEU A 732 6.77 -3.99 32.55
N ILE A 733 5.83 -3.58 33.39
CA ILE A 733 5.60 -2.19 33.77
C ILE A 733 5.63 -2.09 35.29
N SER A 734 6.50 -1.21 35.81
CA SER A 734 6.59 -0.85 37.22
C SER A 734 6.37 0.65 37.38
N GLN A 735 5.38 1.03 38.17
CA GLN A 735 5.02 2.43 38.42
C GLN A 735 4.97 2.70 39.92
N ARG A 736 5.54 3.81 40.38
CA ARG A 736 5.42 4.20 41.78
C ARG A 736 3.98 4.65 42.10
N ASP A 737 3.36 4.08 43.13
CA ASP A 737 2.07 4.56 43.61
C ASP A 737 2.26 5.95 44.26
N PRO A 738 1.60 7.01 43.74
CA PRO A 738 1.82 8.37 44.24
C PRO A 738 1.24 8.61 45.66
N PHE A 739 0.34 7.75 46.14
CA PHE A 739 -0.28 7.90 47.46
C PHE A 739 0.34 7.00 48.51
N LEU A 740 0.63 5.74 48.16
CA LEU A 740 1.08 4.74 49.14
C LEU A 740 2.59 4.56 49.14
N GLY A 741 3.28 4.84 48.03
CA GLY A 741 4.73 4.75 47.91
C GLY A 741 5.31 3.49 47.24
N PRO A 742 4.80 2.26 47.48
CA PRO A 742 5.23 1.05 46.77
C PRO A 742 4.99 1.10 45.26
N ASN A 743 5.73 0.28 44.52
CA ASN A 743 5.49 0.11 43.10
C ASN A 743 4.26 -0.77 42.82
N LEU A 744 3.53 -0.39 41.79
CA LEU A 744 2.46 -1.15 41.15
C LEU A 744 3.05 -1.85 39.94
N GLU A 745 3.03 -3.18 39.98
CA GLU A 745 3.50 -4.02 38.89
C GLU A 745 2.33 -4.42 37.99
N SER A 746 2.52 -4.22 36.68
CA SER A 746 1.58 -4.62 35.65
C SER A 746 2.29 -5.18 34.42
N SER A 747 1.57 -5.91 33.59
CA SER A 747 2.09 -6.44 32.34
C SER A 747 1.06 -6.37 31.23
N LEU A 748 1.55 -6.21 30.00
CA LEU A 748 0.81 -6.42 28.78
C LEU A 748 1.42 -7.61 28.04
N SER A 749 0.59 -8.53 27.58
CA SER A 749 1.02 -9.70 26.81
C SER A 749 0.17 -9.84 25.56
N TYR A 750 0.80 -10.25 24.47
CA TYR A 750 0.17 -10.32 23.15
C TYR A 750 0.32 -11.71 22.55
N LEU A 751 -0.70 -12.12 21.79
CA LEU A 751 -0.71 -13.35 21.00
C LEU A 751 -0.87 -12.98 19.54
N TYR A 752 -0.03 -13.53 18.67
CA TYR A 752 -0.07 -13.29 17.24
C TYR A 752 -0.15 -14.60 16.46
N ARG A 753 -0.75 -14.52 15.27
CA ARG A 753 -0.56 -15.52 14.23
C ARG A 753 0.80 -15.34 13.56
N ALA A 754 1.34 -16.41 13.00
CA ALA A 754 2.62 -16.40 12.29
C ALA A 754 2.68 -15.46 11.06
N ASP A 755 1.55 -14.90 10.61
CA ASP A 755 1.47 -13.87 9.57
C ASP A 755 1.37 -12.42 10.12
N GLY A 756 1.60 -12.25 11.43
CA GLY A 756 1.63 -10.97 12.12
C GLY A 756 0.27 -10.45 12.59
N VAL A 757 -0.82 -11.20 12.41
CA VAL A 757 -2.14 -10.77 12.92
C VAL A 757 -2.22 -10.94 14.43
N LYS A 758 -2.46 -9.83 15.15
CA LYS A 758 -2.74 -9.84 16.59
C LYS A 758 -4.07 -10.54 16.86
N LEU A 759 -4.06 -11.51 17.77
CA LEU A 759 -5.22 -12.32 18.16
C LEU A 759 -5.71 -12.06 19.58
N ARG A 760 -4.80 -11.69 20.49
CA ARG A 760 -5.16 -11.36 21.87
C ARG A 760 -4.22 -10.31 22.45
N LYS A 761 -4.78 -9.49 23.33
CA LYS A 761 -4.08 -8.63 24.27
C LYS A 761 -4.54 -8.97 25.68
N SER A 762 -3.61 -9.17 26.61
CA SER A 762 -3.90 -9.44 28.02
C SER A 762 -3.18 -8.42 28.88
N TYR A 763 -3.93 -7.69 29.70
CA TYR A 763 -3.43 -6.82 30.76
C TYR A 763 -3.56 -7.53 32.10
N PHE A 764 -2.49 -7.57 32.87
CA PHE A 764 -2.49 -8.05 34.23
C PHE A 764 -1.91 -6.98 35.16
N ARG A 765 -2.49 -6.86 36.35
CA ARG A 765 -1.99 -6.00 37.41
C ARG A 765 -2.02 -6.73 38.73
N GLN A 766 -0.95 -6.64 39.49
CA GLN A 766 -0.90 -7.21 40.84
C GLN A 766 -1.87 -6.47 41.79
N ALA A 767 -2.44 -7.21 42.75
CA ALA A 767 -3.36 -6.67 43.74
C ALA A 767 -2.68 -5.62 44.62
N ARG A 768 -3.43 -4.58 45.05
CA ARG A 768 -2.94 -3.61 46.05
C ARG A 768 -2.82 -4.25 47.44
N ARG A 769 -3.81 -5.06 47.81
CA ARG A 769 -3.94 -5.83 49.05
C ARG A 769 -4.78 -7.09 48.76
N GLY A 770 -4.43 -8.23 49.35
CA GLY A 770 -5.11 -9.51 49.10
C GLY A 770 -4.53 -10.31 47.92
N PRO A 771 -5.06 -11.52 47.63
CA PRO A 771 -4.45 -12.43 46.67
C PRO A 771 -4.82 -12.18 45.19
N THR A 772 -5.88 -11.41 44.89
CA THR A 772 -6.47 -11.38 43.55
C THR A 772 -6.07 -10.13 42.75
N GLY A 773 -5.24 -10.30 41.72
CA GLY A 773 -4.86 -9.24 40.77
C GLY A 773 -5.93 -8.99 39.70
N THR A 774 -5.90 -7.80 39.07
CA THR A 774 -6.85 -7.41 38.01
C THR A 774 -6.40 -7.98 36.66
N VAL A 775 -7.30 -8.65 35.94
CA VAL A 775 -7.06 -9.17 34.58
C VAL A 775 -8.05 -8.53 33.60
N ARG A 776 -7.54 -8.01 32.47
CA ARG A 776 -8.36 -7.63 31.31
C ARG A 776 -7.82 -8.29 30.07
N THR A 777 -8.69 -8.88 29.27
CA THR A 777 -8.28 -9.55 28.03
C THR A 777 -9.16 -9.13 26.87
N THR A 778 -8.55 -8.83 25.73
CA THR A 778 -9.23 -8.55 24.47
C THR A 778 -8.86 -9.62 23.45
N ASP A 779 -9.86 -10.31 22.89
CA ASP A 779 -9.69 -11.19 21.73
C ASP A 779 -10.04 -10.44 20.44
N TYR A 780 -9.21 -10.62 19.42
CA TYR A 780 -9.35 -10.06 18.08
C TYR A 780 -9.63 -11.21 17.10
N LEU A 781 -10.88 -11.34 16.64
CA LEU A 781 -11.30 -12.45 15.80
C LEU A 781 -11.98 -11.93 14.53
N ASP A 782 -11.21 -11.74 13.46
CA ASP A 782 -11.69 -11.32 12.14
C ASP A 782 -12.60 -10.06 12.18
N GLY A 783 -12.21 -9.08 13.00
CA GLY A 783 -12.94 -7.83 13.22
C GLY A 783 -13.90 -7.86 14.42
N PHE A 784 -14.22 -9.01 15.00
CA PHE A 784 -15.01 -9.09 16.23
C PHE A 784 -14.11 -8.94 17.45
N HIS A 785 -14.43 -7.98 18.32
CA HIS A 785 -13.71 -7.72 19.56
C HIS A 785 -14.47 -8.29 20.73
N TYR A 786 -13.80 -9.13 21.52
CA TYR A 786 -14.37 -9.62 22.77
C TYR A 786 -13.53 -9.14 23.94
N ASN A 787 -14.19 -8.65 24.98
CA ASN A 787 -13.54 -8.20 26.19
C ASN A 787 -13.93 -9.09 27.37
N TYR A 788 -12.93 -9.39 28.19
CA TYR A 788 -13.07 -10.10 29.45
C TYR A 788 -12.53 -9.22 30.57
N PHE A 789 -13.33 -9.06 31.62
CA PHE A 789 -12.93 -8.40 32.86
C PHE A 789 -12.93 -9.47 33.95
N GLY A 790 -11.76 -9.80 34.49
CA GLY A 790 -11.63 -10.75 35.60
C GLY A 790 -11.96 -10.11 36.95
N ASP A 791 -11.88 -10.92 38.01
CA ASP A 791 -11.96 -10.42 39.38
C ASP A 791 -10.84 -9.39 39.63
N GLY A 792 -11.16 -8.26 40.26
CA GLY A 792 -10.17 -7.25 40.61
C GLY A 792 -10.75 -5.84 40.74
N GLU A 793 -9.98 -4.95 41.36
CA GLU A 793 -10.36 -3.55 41.57
C GLU A 793 -9.92 -2.68 40.38
N VAL A 794 -10.67 -1.61 40.12
CA VAL A 794 -10.25 -0.53 39.23
C VAL A 794 -9.09 0.22 39.88
N CYS A 795 -8.01 0.46 39.12
CA CYS A 795 -6.87 1.19 39.63
C CYS A 795 -7.03 2.70 39.42
N LEU A 796 -7.47 3.43 40.43
CA LEU A 796 -7.68 4.89 40.33
C LEU A 796 -6.41 5.72 40.09
N THR A 797 -5.23 5.13 40.25
CA THR A 797 -3.93 5.83 40.21
C THR A 797 -2.99 5.28 39.13
N CYS A 798 -3.44 4.28 38.36
CA CYS A 798 -2.61 3.68 37.33
C CYS A 798 -2.70 4.49 36.04
N ARG A 799 -1.55 4.86 35.49
CA ARG A 799 -1.48 5.56 34.19
C ARG A 799 -2.00 4.70 33.04
N THR A 800 -2.02 3.38 33.20
CA THR A 800 -2.62 2.43 32.24
C THR A 800 -4.13 2.61 32.04
N GLU A 801 -4.84 3.26 32.97
CA GLU A 801 -6.28 3.57 32.79
C GLU A 801 -6.52 4.78 31.88
N PHE A 802 -5.46 5.54 31.56
CA PHE A 802 -5.54 6.79 30.81
C PHE A 802 -4.57 6.83 29.63
N ALA A 803 -4.17 5.66 29.12
CA ALA A 803 -3.19 5.56 28.03
C ALA A 803 -1.82 6.21 28.36
N TYR A 804 -1.46 6.43 29.62
CA TYR A 804 -0.28 7.24 29.96
C TYR A 804 -0.37 8.69 29.49
N GLU A 805 -1.56 9.26 29.33
CA GLU A 805 -1.70 10.70 29.17
C GLU A 805 -3.02 11.12 29.82
N GLU A 806 -3.06 11.16 31.17
CA GLU A 806 -4.29 11.41 31.93
C GLU A 806 -4.95 12.76 31.65
N GLN A 807 -4.18 13.70 31.10
CA GLN A 807 -4.64 15.03 30.71
C GLN A 807 -5.24 15.03 29.29
N ALA A 808 -5.00 13.99 28.50
CA ALA A 808 -5.57 13.80 27.16
C ALA A 808 -6.71 12.78 27.14
N TYR A 809 -6.61 11.71 27.95
CA TYR A 809 -7.56 10.59 27.94
C TYR A 809 -8.26 10.38 29.28
N LYS A 810 -9.50 9.89 29.21
CA LYS A 810 -10.27 9.40 30.35
C LYS A 810 -10.85 8.02 30.04
N LYS A 811 -10.96 7.17 31.05
CA LYS A 811 -11.56 5.84 30.93
C LYS A 811 -13.04 5.95 30.51
N ALA A 812 -13.44 5.20 29.48
CA ALA A 812 -14.83 5.14 29.01
C ALA A 812 -15.82 4.64 30.09
N ASP A 813 -15.35 3.77 30.98
CA ASP A 813 -16.11 3.16 32.09
C ASP A 813 -16.64 4.18 33.13
N SER A 814 -16.14 5.42 33.13
CA SER A 814 -16.74 6.49 33.94
C SER A 814 -18.15 6.91 33.50
N GLN A 815 -18.63 6.40 32.35
CA GLN A 815 -20.00 6.61 31.84
C GLN A 815 -20.89 5.36 31.89
N LEU A 816 -20.36 4.19 32.29
CA LEU A 816 -21.13 2.96 32.47
C LEU A 816 -21.35 2.73 33.96
N ASN A 817 -22.51 3.17 34.45
CA ASN A 817 -22.93 3.08 35.87
C ASN A 817 -23.09 1.65 36.44
N GLU A 818 -22.65 0.61 35.74
CA GLU A 818 -22.83 -0.78 36.16
C GLU A 818 -21.56 -1.61 35.88
N ILE A 819 -20.55 -1.47 36.75
CA ILE A 819 -19.49 -2.48 36.83
C ILE A 819 -20.10 -3.73 37.47
N ASN A 820 -20.78 -4.55 36.68
CA ASN A 820 -21.02 -5.94 37.03
C ASN A 820 -19.64 -6.64 37.03
N LEU A 821 -19.06 -6.78 38.23
CA LEU A 821 -17.76 -7.40 38.49
C LEU A 821 -17.76 -8.94 38.29
N THR A 822 -18.82 -9.51 37.71
CA THR A 822 -18.87 -10.94 37.41
C THR A 822 -17.97 -11.25 36.23
N PRO A 823 -16.97 -12.12 36.37
CA PRO A 823 -16.06 -12.45 35.28
C PRO A 823 -16.78 -13.13 34.12
N GLU A 824 -16.89 -12.43 32.99
CA GLU A 824 -17.54 -12.95 31.79
C GLU A 824 -16.92 -12.40 30.50
N TRP A 825 -16.96 -13.20 29.44
CA TRP A 825 -16.58 -12.77 28.09
C TRP A 825 -17.75 -12.06 27.42
N LYS A 826 -17.54 -10.82 26.98
CA LYS A 826 -18.54 -10.04 26.25
C LYS A 826 -18.07 -9.77 24.83
N LEU A 827 -18.95 -10.02 23.86
CA LEU A 827 -18.77 -9.48 22.52
C LEU A 827 -18.99 -7.97 22.60
N ASP A 828 -17.97 -7.19 22.26
CA ASP A 828 -17.97 -5.76 22.46
C ASP A 828 -18.46 -5.02 21.20
N PHE A 829 -17.68 -5.03 20.13
CA PHE A 829 -18.02 -4.35 18.88
C PHE A 829 -17.42 -5.03 17.65
N VAL A 830 -17.87 -4.60 16.48
CA VAL A 830 -17.31 -4.92 15.16
C VAL A 830 -17.19 -3.63 14.34
N PRO A 831 -16.12 -3.42 13.56
CA PRO A 831 -16.01 -2.27 12.68
C PRO A 831 -17.01 -2.33 11.53
N THR A 832 -17.41 -1.15 11.07
CA THR A 832 -18.20 -0.93 9.86
C THR A 832 -17.48 0.07 8.96
N SER A 833 -17.94 0.26 7.73
CA SER A 833 -17.34 1.25 6.80
C SER A 833 -17.39 2.70 7.33
N GLU A 834 -18.34 3.01 8.22
CA GLU A 834 -18.60 4.36 8.73
C GLU A 834 -18.37 4.52 10.25
N GLY A 835 -17.77 3.52 10.89
CA GLY A 835 -17.54 3.50 12.35
C GLY A 835 -17.62 2.09 12.91
N PHE A 836 -18.53 1.83 13.85
CA PHE A 836 -18.66 0.55 14.56
C PHE A 836 -20.13 0.18 14.81
N TYR A 837 -20.37 -1.10 15.04
CA TYR A 837 -21.57 -1.58 15.72
C TYR A 837 -21.17 -2.07 17.10
N SER A 838 -21.69 -1.45 18.16
CA SER A 838 -21.49 -1.89 19.55
C SER A 838 -22.57 -2.91 19.93
N PHE A 839 -22.15 -4.12 20.29
CA PHE A 839 -23.02 -5.16 20.82
C PHE A 839 -23.37 -4.91 22.29
N ILE A 840 -22.51 -4.22 23.05
CA ILE A 840 -22.80 -3.80 24.43
C ILE A 840 -23.89 -2.74 24.47
N GLU A 841 -23.76 -1.71 23.64
CA GLU A 841 -24.72 -0.61 23.57
C GLU A 841 -25.91 -0.93 22.63
N ASN A 842 -25.83 -2.03 21.89
CA ASN A 842 -26.80 -2.47 20.88
C ASN A 842 -27.18 -1.36 19.87
N ARG A 843 -26.17 -0.64 19.37
CA ARG A 843 -26.36 0.48 18.42
C ARG A 843 -25.16 0.71 17.53
N TYR A 844 -25.38 1.46 16.45
CA TYR A 844 -24.32 1.93 15.57
C TYR A 844 -23.67 3.21 16.12
N ILE A 845 -22.35 3.25 16.01
CA ILE A 845 -21.51 4.41 16.32
C ILE A 845 -20.84 4.83 15.02
N TYR A 846 -21.09 6.06 14.60
CA TYR A 846 -20.55 6.64 13.37
C TYR A 846 -19.36 7.54 13.67
N GLN A 847 -18.47 7.71 12.70
CA GLN A 847 -17.31 8.59 12.83
C GLN A 847 -17.21 9.61 11.71
N TYR A 848 -16.97 10.87 12.07
CA TYR A 848 -16.33 11.83 11.19
C TYR A 848 -14.83 11.59 11.21
N LYS A 849 -14.25 11.36 10.03
CA LYS A 849 -12.81 11.20 9.84
C LYS A 849 -12.24 12.36 9.02
N ASP A 850 -11.04 12.80 9.34
CA ASP A 850 -10.30 13.78 8.52
C ASP A 850 -9.65 13.10 7.30
N HIS A 851 -8.85 13.86 6.53
CA HIS A 851 -8.24 13.39 5.28
C HIS A 851 -7.20 12.27 5.47
N LEU A 852 -6.65 12.10 6.68
CA LEU A 852 -5.74 11.00 7.01
C LEU A 852 -6.47 9.79 7.60
N GLY A 853 -7.79 9.91 7.81
CA GLY A 853 -8.59 8.86 8.44
C GLY A 853 -8.61 8.94 9.97
N ASN A 854 -8.17 10.04 10.58
CA ASN A 854 -8.22 10.20 12.04
C ASN A 854 -9.67 10.41 12.49
N ALA A 855 -10.12 9.67 13.50
CA ALA A 855 -11.46 9.86 14.07
C ALA A 855 -11.53 11.20 14.81
N ARG A 856 -12.34 12.15 14.33
CA ARG A 856 -12.50 13.48 14.95
C ARG A 856 -13.70 13.55 15.89
N ILE A 857 -14.84 13.01 15.43
CA ILE A 857 -16.08 12.94 16.21
C ILE A 857 -16.66 11.54 16.05
N SER A 858 -16.96 10.88 17.17
CA SER A 858 -17.80 9.68 17.20
C SER A 858 -19.20 10.09 17.66
N PHE A 859 -20.24 9.54 17.04
CA PHE A 859 -21.62 9.91 17.34
C PHE A 859 -22.61 8.77 17.10
N GLY A 860 -23.77 8.84 17.73
CA GLY A 860 -24.83 7.84 17.62
C GLY A 860 -26.19 8.40 18.05
N LYS A 861 -27.21 7.55 18.06
CA LYS A 861 -28.50 7.88 18.68
C LYS A 861 -28.51 7.41 20.13
N ASN A 862 -28.90 8.29 21.04
CA ASN A 862 -29.13 7.94 22.43
C ASN A 862 -30.42 7.13 22.62
N SER A 863 -30.72 6.73 23.86
CA SER A 863 -31.92 5.95 24.20
C SER A 863 -33.24 6.67 23.90
N ALA A 864 -33.25 8.01 23.87
CA ALA A 864 -34.40 8.83 23.46
C ALA A 864 -34.48 9.03 21.93
N GLY A 865 -33.56 8.43 21.16
CA GLY A 865 -33.50 8.54 19.70
C GLY A 865 -32.89 9.84 19.17
N ALA A 866 -32.37 10.71 20.07
CA ALA A 866 -31.70 11.95 19.71
C ALA A 866 -30.23 11.71 19.34
N LEU A 867 -29.70 12.55 18.45
CA LEU A 867 -28.29 12.50 18.03
C LEU A 867 -27.39 12.97 19.19
N GLU A 868 -26.34 12.21 19.50
CA GLU A 868 -25.34 12.56 20.51
C GLU A 868 -23.92 12.31 20.01
N ILE A 869 -22.99 13.16 20.45
CA ILE A 869 -21.55 12.94 20.30
C ILE A 869 -21.09 12.05 21.45
N THR A 870 -20.48 10.90 21.13
CA THR A 870 -19.98 9.94 22.11
C THR A 870 -18.50 10.15 22.42
N ASP A 871 -17.72 10.70 21.47
CA ASP A 871 -16.31 11.03 21.67
C ASP A 871 -15.87 12.15 20.73
N SER A 872 -14.87 12.93 21.16
CA SER A 872 -14.29 14.02 20.38
C SER A 872 -12.78 14.02 20.53
N ASN A 873 -12.07 14.06 19.42
CA ASN A 873 -10.62 13.96 19.38
C ASN A 873 -10.04 15.07 18.48
N ASP A 874 -9.13 15.84 19.05
CA ASP A 874 -8.30 16.80 18.34
C ASP A 874 -6.82 16.39 18.53
N TYR A 875 -6.00 16.56 17.50
CA TYR A 875 -4.64 16.00 17.47
C TYR A 875 -3.59 17.08 17.23
N TYR A 876 -2.45 16.94 17.91
CA TYR A 876 -1.18 17.50 17.44
C TYR A 876 -0.82 16.85 16.10
N PRO A 877 0.01 17.50 15.26
CA PRO A 877 0.39 16.97 13.95
C PRO A 877 0.96 15.54 13.97
N PHE A 878 1.78 15.17 14.96
CA PHE A 878 2.30 13.80 15.11
C PHE A 878 1.29 12.80 15.73
N GLY A 879 0.04 13.21 15.98
CA GLY A 879 -1.05 12.30 16.35
C GLY A 879 -1.27 12.11 17.85
N LEU A 880 -0.53 12.82 18.70
CA LEU A 880 -0.87 12.92 20.13
C LEU A 880 -2.20 13.68 20.25
N ASN A 881 -3.10 13.24 21.12
CA ASN A 881 -4.36 13.96 21.35
C ASN A 881 -4.08 15.28 22.09
N HIS A 882 -4.89 16.30 21.85
CA HIS A 882 -4.74 17.60 22.50
C HIS A 882 -4.81 17.46 24.02
N ILE A 883 -3.78 17.96 24.69
CA ILE A 883 -3.65 17.87 26.14
C ILE A 883 -4.28 19.10 26.80
N GLY A 884 -5.23 18.91 27.71
CA GLY A 884 -5.82 19.98 28.51
C GLY A 884 -7.34 19.98 28.52
N ASN A 885 -7.98 21.07 28.09
CA ASN A 885 -9.42 21.23 28.26
C ASN A 885 -10.22 20.33 27.30
N GLY A 886 -10.90 19.33 27.88
CA GLY A 886 -11.59 18.25 27.16
C GLY A 886 -10.71 17.01 27.03
N LYS A 887 -11.22 15.85 27.47
CA LYS A 887 -10.50 14.56 27.42
C LYS A 887 -11.23 13.57 26.54
N SER A 888 -10.48 12.90 25.66
CA SER A 888 -10.98 11.83 24.80
C SER A 888 -11.17 10.52 25.58
N LEU A 889 -12.02 9.62 25.08
CA LEU A 889 -12.27 8.33 25.73
C LEU A 889 -11.23 7.26 25.33
N ILE A 890 -10.89 6.34 26.23
CA ILE A 890 -10.12 5.12 25.92
C ILE A 890 -10.84 3.87 26.47
N GLY A 891 -10.66 2.74 25.77
CA GLY A 891 -11.28 1.44 26.04
C GLY A 891 -12.37 1.11 25.03
N SER A 892 -12.59 -0.17 24.74
CA SER A 892 -13.54 -0.60 23.69
C SER A 892 -13.22 0.06 22.33
N TYR A 893 -14.24 0.41 21.54
CA TYR A 893 -14.08 1.07 20.24
C TYR A 893 -13.50 2.49 20.34
N TYR A 894 -13.53 3.12 21.52
CA TYR A 894 -12.93 4.44 21.71
C TYR A 894 -11.41 4.44 21.53
N SER A 895 -10.75 3.29 21.65
CA SER A 895 -9.31 3.17 21.41
C SER A 895 -8.91 3.35 19.94
N TYR A 896 -9.84 3.30 18.98
CA TYR A 896 -9.55 3.43 17.54
C TYR A 896 -9.63 4.89 17.11
N LYS A 897 -8.46 5.54 17.01
CA LYS A 897 -8.33 7.01 16.94
C LYS A 897 -7.51 7.47 15.75
N TYR A 898 -6.23 7.75 15.98
CA TYR A 898 -5.32 8.27 14.96
C TYR A 898 -5.10 7.23 13.86
N GLN A 899 -5.41 7.62 12.62
CA GLN A 899 -5.40 6.78 11.42
C GLN A 899 -6.14 5.43 11.58
N GLY A 900 -7.15 5.38 12.46
CA GLY A 900 -7.91 4.18 12.76
C GLY A 900 -7.14 3.09 13.53
N GLN A 901 -5.97 3.39 14.09
CA GLN A 901 -5.18 2.44 14.85
C GLN A 901 -5.58 2.40 16.33
N GLU A 902 -5.35 1.25 16.98
CA GLU A 902 -5.69 1.03 18.39
C GLU A 902 -4.65 1.68 19.32
N LEU A 903 -5.09 2.67 20.10
CA LEU A 903 -4.35 3.23 21.22
C LEU A 903 -4.25 2.21 22.36
N GLN A 904 -3.02 1.86 22.74
CA GLN A 904 -2.72 0.95 23.83
C GLN A 904 -2.76 1.67 25.19
N GLU A 905 -2.83 0.88 26.26
CA GLU A 905 -2.79 1.33 27.64
C GLU A 905 -1.52 2.12 27.98
N THR A 906 -0.45 2.01 27.18
CA THR A 906 0.82 2.72 27.34
C THR A 906 0.94 4.02 26.53
N GLY A 907 -0.09 4.40 25.77
CA GLY A 907 -0.12 5.62 24.95
C GLY A 907 0.36 5.43 23.51
N PHE A 908 0.78 4.20 23.18
CA PHE A 908 1.30 3.89 21.84
C PHE A 908 0.17 3.47 20.91
N TYR A 909 0.26 3.83 19.65
CA TYR A 909 -0.60 3.27 18.61
C TYR A 909 0.01 1.96 18.09
N SER A 910 -0.81 0.91 18.10
CA SER A 910 -0.39 -0.39 17.59
C SER A 910 -0.77 -0.53 16.12
N PHE A 911 0.23 -0.48 15.25
CA PHE A 911 0.09 -0.85 13.85
C PHE A 911 0.43 -2.33 13.68
N LYS A 912 0.08 -2.90 12.53
CA LYS A 912 0.35 -4.33 12.26
C LYS A 912 1.82 -4.71 12.43
N TRP A 913 2.74 -3.91 11.88
CA TRP A 913 4.15 -4.28 11.80
C TRP A 913 5.06 -3.58 12.82
N ARG A 914 4.59 -2.48 13.41
CA ARG A 914 5.36 -1.65 14.34
C ARG A 914 4.44 -0.96 15.34
N ASN A 915 5.02 -0.41 16.40
CA ASN A 915 4.27 0.34 17.41
C ASN A 915 4.82 1.76 17.53
N TYR A 916 3.91 2.73 17.48
CA TYR A 916 4.20 4.15 17.31
C TYR A 916 3.96 4.90 18.61
N MET A 917 4.92 5.73 19.03
CA MET A 917 4.82 6.60 20.20
C MET A 917 4.55 8.03 19.73
N PRO A 918 3.29 8.53 19.78
CA PRO A 918 2.94 9.85 19.27
C PRO A 918 3.50 11.00 20.13
N ASP A 919 3.71 10.74 21.42
CA ASP A 919 4.32 11.67 22.36
C ASP A 919 5.82 11.91 22.06
N VAL A 920 6.51 10.93 21.49
CA VAL A 920 7.92 10.99 21.06
C VAL A 920 8.07 11.24 19.55
N GLY A 921 7.05 10.94 18.75
CA GLY A 921 7.03 11.14 17.30
C GLY A 921 7.75 10.05 16.48
N ARG A 922 7.88 8.82 16.99
CA ARG A 922 8.60 7.73 16.29
C ARG A 922 8.16 6.31 16.63
N PHE A 923 8.52 5.36 15.77
CA PHE A 923 8.43 3.93 16.06
C PHE A 923 9.57 3.45 16.97
N PHE A 924 9.35 2.35 17.69
CA PHE A 924 10.39 1.70 18.48
C PHE A 924 10.90 0.37 17.89
N ASN A 925 10.42 0.00 16.70
CA ASN A 925 10.88 -1.13 15.88
C ASN A 925 11.42 -0.63 14.54
N ILE A 926 12.39 -1.35 13.97
CA ILE A 926 12.90 -1.07 12.62
C ILE A 926 11.81 -1.36 11.58
N ASP A 927 11.66 -0.45 10.63
CA ASP A 927 10.85 -0.64 9.42
C ASP A 927 11.25 -1.90 8.61
N PRO A 928 10.33 -2.85 8.37
CA PRO A 928 10.58 -3.97 7.45
C PRO A 928 10.98 -3.57 6.02
N LEU A 929 10.62 -2.35 5.59
CA LEU A 929 10.91 -1.78 4.26
C LEU A 929 12.03 -0.72 4.26
N SER A 930 12.72 -0.58 5.38
CA SER A 930 13.90 0.25 5.62
C SER A 930 14.75 0.57 4.38
N GLU A 931 15.14 -0.44 3.60
CA GLU A 931 16.06 -0.33 2.47
C GLU A 931 15.50 0.43 1.27
N LYS A 932 14.16 0.53 1.15
CA LYS A 932 13.49 1.34 0.12
C LYS A 932 13.59 2.84 0.42
N TYR A 933 13.80 3.19 1.68
CA TYR A 933 13.80 4.56 2.20
C TYR A 933 15.15 4.89 2.84
N ALA A 934 16.23 4.43 2.22
CA ALA A 934 17.56 4.51 2.80
C ALA A 934 18.07 5.95 3.05
N TYR A 935 17.35 6.95 2.52
CA TYR A 935 17.59 8.37 2.75
C TYR A 935 17.08 8.87 4.11
N GLN A 936 16.47 8.02 4.94
CA GLN A 936 15.96 8.40 6.25
C GLN A 936 16.14 7.30 7.31
N SER A 937 15.80 7.63 8.56
CA SER A 937 15.79 6.70 9.69
C SER A 937 14.61 5.71 9.62
N HIS A 938 14.88 4.45 9.95
CA HIS A 938 13.88 3.36 9.96
C HIS A 938 12.85 3.45 11.08
N TYR A 939 12.99 4.42 11.96
CA TYR A 939 12.08 4.66 13.07
C TYR A 939 11.15 5.84 12.80
N ASN A 940 11.31 6.55 11.69
CA ASN A 940 10.47 7.69 11.35
C ASN A 940 9.01 7.25 11.16
N PHE A 941 8.09 8.08 11.64
CA PHE A 941 6.67 7.93 11.37
C PHE A 941 6.30 8.71 10.10
N SER A 942 5.77 8.02 9.09
CA SER A 942 5.34 8.60 7.81
C SER A 942 6.35 9.58 7.18
N GLU A 943 7.65 9.27 7.27
CA GLU A 943 8.75 10.13 6.77
C GLU A 943 8.77 11.57 7.32
N ASN A 944 8.14 11.82 8.48
CA ASN A 944 7.87 13.15 9.02
C ASN A 944 6.96 14.03 8.12
N ARG A 945 6.23 13.40 7.20
CA ARG A 945 5.20 13.98 6.32
C ARG A 945 3.80 13.76 6.88
N VAL A 946 3.64 14.01 8.18
CA VAL A 946 2.46 13.62 8.98
C VAL A 946 1.18 14.39 8.66
N VAL A 947 1.25 15.41 7.80
CA VAL A 947 0.09 16.22 7.40
C VAL A 947 -0.47 15.77 6.06
N ASP A 948 0.37 15.25 5.15
CA ASP A 948 -0.02 14.86 3.80
C ASP A 948 0.25 13.38 3.47
N ALA A 949 0.60 12.58 4.47
CA ALA A 949 0.73 11.13 4.34
C ALA A 949 0.08 10.39 5.52
N ARG A 950 -0.53 9.24 5.20
CA ARG A 950 -0.92 8.21 6.17
C ARG A 950 0.17 7.15 6.26
N GLU A 951 0.24 6.45 7.38
CA GLU A 951 1.16 5.34 7.61
C GLU A 951 0.52 4.02 7.16
N LEU A 952 1.19 3.27 6.28
CA LEU A 952 0.71 1.98 5.77
C LEU A 952 0.95 0.86 6.77
N GLU A 953 0.10 0.74 7.80
CA GLU A 953 0.16 -0.37 8.77
C GLU A 953 1.52 -0.50 9.48
N GLY A 954 2.25 0.61 9.59
CA GLY A 954 3.60 0.66 10.14
C GLY A 954 4.65 0.18 9.15
N LEU A 955 4.53 0.53 7.87
CA LEU A 955 5.55 0.28 6.84
C LEU A 955 6.03 1.61 6.25
N GLU A 956 5.23 2.28 5.43
CA GLU A 956 5.64 3.53 4.77
C GLU A 956 4.58 4.63 4.72
N ALA A 957 5.02 5.83 4.38
CA ALA A 957 4.14 6.96 4.07
C ALA A 957 3.38 6.74 2.76
N VAL A 958 2.07 6.94 2.79
CA VAL A 958 1.18 6.93 1.63
C VAL A 958 0.55 8.30 1.48
N ASP A 959 0.84 8.98 0.38
CA ASP A 959 0.23 10.27 0.04
C ASP A 959 -1.29 10.11 -0.13
N PHE A 960 -2.08 10.78 0.72
CA PHE A 960 -3.54 10.61 0.73
C PHE A 960 -4.22 11.10 -0.56
N ARG A 961 -3.52 11.88 -1.39
CA ARG A 961 -4.05 12.50 -2.61
C ARG A 961 -3.81 11.65 -3.85
N LYS A 962 -2.86 10.71 -3.78
CA LYS A 962 -2.51 9.84 -4.90
C LYS A 962 -3.42 8.61 -4.89
N ASP A 963 -4.53 8.71 -5.62
CA ASP A 963 -4.98 7.57 -6.44
C ASP A 963 -3.97 7.50 -7.60
N ASP A 964 -3.32 6.37 -7.84
CA ASP A 964 -2.04 6.28 -8.57
C ASP A 964 -2.04 6.71 -10.05
N GLY A 965 -3.18 7.07 -10.63
CA GLY A 965 -3.29 7.96 -11.80
C GLY A 965 -2.85 7.40 -13.17
N TYR A 966 -2.31 6.18 -13.24
CA TYR A 966 -1.94 5.53 -14.50
C TYR A 966 -3.18 4.90 -15.18
N LYS A 967 -3.25 4.94 -16.51
CA LYS A 967 -4.34 4.36 -17.31
C LYS A 967 -3.90 3.29 -18.29
N ASN A 968 -2.61 3.18 -18.60
CA ASN A 968 -2.09 2.13 -19.47
C ASN A 968 -0.88 1.43 -18.84
N LEU A 969 -0.73 0.14 -19.13
CA LEU A 969 0.39 -0.69 -18.69
C LEU A 969 1.09 -1.31 -19.89
N VAL A 970 2.41 -1.11 -20.00
CA VAL A 970 3.26 -1.78 -20.99
C VAL A 970 4.11 -2.77 -20.26
N VAL A 971 4.03 -4.01 -20.68
CA VAL A 971 4.80 -5.11 -20.15
C VAL A 971 5.79 -5.52 -21.22
N VAL A 972 7.06 -5.49 -20.91
CA VAL A 972 8.12 -5.86 -21.85
C VAL A 972 8.87 -7.02 -21.26
N VAL A 973 9.05 -8.11 -22.00
CA VAL A 973 9.60 -9.38 -21.53
C VAL A 973 10.75 -9.77 -22.46
N GLN A 974 11.99 -9.53 -22.06
CA GLN A 974 13.18 -9.87 -22.86
C GLN A 974 13.49 -11.36 -22.79
N GLY A 975 14.01 -11.91 -23.89
CA GLY A 975 14.58 -13.25 -23.91
C GLY A 975 15.94 -13.30 -23.19
N TRP A 976 16.04 -14.23 -22.24
CA TRP A 976 17.21 -14.65 -21.44
C TRP A 976 18.20 -13.58 -20.91
N SER A 977 18.02 -13.15 -19.64
CA SER A 977 18.99 -13.30 -18.51
C SER A 977 18.45 -12.81 -17.14
N GLY A 978 18.21 -13.70 -16.16
CA GLY A 978 18.16 -13.37 -14.71
C GLY A 978 17.16 -14.19 -13.86
N ASP A 979 17.17 -14.09 -12.53
CA ASP A 979 16.05 -14.53 -11.67
C ASP A 979 15.27 -13.32 -11.15
N THR A 980 13.99 -13.22 -11.51
CA THR A 980 13.10 -12.17 -11.01
C THR A 980 12.78 -12.44 -9.54
N LYS A 981 13.06 -11.47 -8.66
CA LYS A 981 12.57 -11.52 -7.27
C LYS A 981 11.09 -11.15 -7.26
N LYS A 982 10.27 -12.06 -6.75
CA LYS A 982 8.82 -11.89 -6.56
C LYS A 982 8.46 -10.52 -5.98
N GLY A 983 7.57 -9.80 -6.65
CA GLY A 983 7.08 -8.47 -6.24
C GLY A 983 7.89 -7.28 -6.79
N TYR A 984 8.88 -7.52 -7.64
CA TYR A 984 9.68 -6.49 -8.29
C TYR A 984 9.64 -6.65 -9.80
N THR A 985 9.47 -5.55 -10.53
CA THR A 985 9.69 -5.53 -11.98
C THR A 985 11.19 -5.48 -12.27
N GLN A 986 11.74 -5.99 -13.38
CA GLN A 986 13.20 -5.90 -13.63
C GLN A 986 13.68 -4.49 -13.99
N ALA A 987 12.78 -3.61 -14.43
CA ALA A 987 13.03 -2.17 -14.39
C ALA A 987 13.35 -1.65 -12.96
N GLN A 988 12.99 -2.43 -11.91
CA GLN A 988 13.31 -2.20 -10.49
C GLN A 988 14.27 -3.25 -9.88
N ASN A 989 14.53 -4.38 -10.56
CA ASN A 989 15.57 -5.37 -10.23
C ASN A 989 16.67 -5.31 -11.31
N VAL A 990 17.68 -4.45 -11.14
CA VAL A 990 18.94 -4.63 -11.88
C VAL A 990 19.92 -5.35 -10.97
N GLY A 991 20.30 -6.57 -11.36
CA GLY A 991 21.56 -7.17 -10.92
C GLY A 991 21.51 -8.67 -10.71
N GLY A 992 21.92 -9.44 -11.73
CA GLY A 992 22.48 -10.78 -11.49
C GLY A 992 22.42 -11.74 -12.68
N SER A 993 23.47 -11.78 -13.51
CA SER A 993 23.90 -13.02 -14.15
C SER A 993 25.40 -12.99 -14.51
N ASN A 994 26.04 -14.15 -14.42
CA ASN A 994 27.50 -14.37 -14.28
C ASN A 994 28.29 -14.46 -15.61
N ASN A 995 28.00 -13.61 -16.59
CA ASN A 995 28.82 -13.52 -17.81
C ASN A 995 29.78 -12.31 -17.74
N PRO A 996 31.11 -12.49 -17.82
CA PRO A 996 32.09 -11.40 -17.67
C PRO A 996 32.00 -10.32 -18.76
N ASP A 997 31.44 -10.60 -19.93
CA ASP A 997 31.23 -9.58 -20.98
C ASP A 997 30.01 -8.67 -20.72
N PHE A 998 29.20 -8.98 -19.69
CA PHE A 998 27.92 -8.31 -19.38
C PHE A 998 27.82 -7.80 -17.94
N LYS A 999 28.94 -7.68 -17.20
CA LYS A 999 28.95 -7.07 -15.87
C LYS A 999 28.90 -5.55 -15.94
N GLY A 1000 27.85 -4.97 -15.37
CA GLY A 1000 27.75 -3.53 -15.10
C GLY A 1000 26.99 -2.70 -16.11
N LYS A 1001 26.43 -3.28 -17.17
CA LYS A 1001 25.32 -2.65 -17.88
C LYS A 1001 24.11 -3.49 -17.52
N GLY A 1002 23.08 -2.89 -16.90
CA GLY A 1002 21.86 -3.64 -16.62
C GLY A 1002 21.41 -4.35 -17.90
N ASN A 1003 21.14 -5.66 -17.85
CA ASN A 1003 20.79 -6.48 -19.01
C ASN A 1003 19.38 -6.17 -19.56
N LEU A 1004 18.98 -4.90 -19.51
CA LEU A 1004 17.93 -4.38 -20.35
C LEU A 1004 18.60 -3.96 -21.65
N ASP A 1005 18.26 -4.62 -22.75
CA ASP A 1005 18.59 -4.12 -24.08
C ASP A 1005 17.84 -2.80 -24.34
N LEU A 1006 18.41 -1.69 -23.84
CA LEU A 1006 17.86 -0.33 -23.98
C LEU A 1006 17.87 0.15 -25.43
N THR A 1007 18.62 -0.52 -26.30
CA THR A 1007 18.72 -0.25 -27.74
C THR A 1007 17.70 -1.06 -28.56
N GLY A 1008 17.27 -2.22 -28.05
CA GLY A 1008 16.26 -3.10 -28.61
C GLY A 1008 14.89 -2.98 -27.93
N ILE A 1009 14.28 -4.12 -27.56
CA ILE A 1009 12.90 -4.16 -27.01
C ILE A 1009 12.82 -3.48 -25.63
N GLY A 1010 13.92 -3.43 -24.86
CA GLY A 1010 13.98 -2.75 -23.56
C GLY A 1010 13.95 -1.22 -23.69
N GLY A 1011 14.18 -0.69 -24.89
CA GLY A 1011 14.03 0.72 -25.26
C GLY A 1011 12.58 1.23 -25.32
N LEU A 1012 11.59 0.40 -24.97
CA LEU A 1012 10.16 0.76 -24.84
C LEU A 1012 9.85 1.64 -23.61
N VAL A 1013 10.85 2.27 -23.00
CA VAL A 1013 10.70 3.27 -21.93
C VAL A 1013 10.34 4.65 -22.50
N GLY A 1014 9.56 5.44 -21.76
CA GLY A 1014 9.19 6.80 -22.22
C GLY A 1014 8.40 6.79 -23.55
N LEU A 1015 7.42 5.89 -23.67
CA LEU A 1015 6.38 6.05 -24.70
C LEU A 1015 5.66 7.36 -24.40
N ALA A 1016 5.42 8.21 -25.40
CA ALA A 1016 5.10 9.64 -25.25
C ALA A 1016 3.73 9.96 -24.60
N ASN A 1017 3.43 9.41 -23.43
CA ASN A 1017 2.18 9.57 -22.68
C ASN A 1017 2.43 9.43 -21.16
N SER A 1018 2.03 10.43 -20.37
CA SER A 1018 2.18 10.47 -18.90
C SER A 1018 1.27 9.49 -18.15
N ASN A 1019 0.28 8.89 -18.82
CA ASN A 1019 -0.65 7.93 -18.24
C ASN A 1019 -0.18 6.48 -18.39
N THR A 1020 0.99 6.25 -18.99
CA THR A 1020 1.51 4.93 -19.32
C THR A 1020 2.61 4.50 -18.36
N ARG A 1021 2.35 3.41 -17.64
CA ARG A 1021 3.35 2.72 -16.82
C ARG A 1021 4.06 1.67 -17.67
N VAL A 1022 5.38 1.74 -17.79
CA VAL A 1022 6.18 0.70 -18.47
C VAL A 1022 6.87 -0.16 -17.42
N VAL A 1023 6.69 -1.46 -17.57
CA VAL A 1023 7.22 -2.51 -16.72
C VAL A 1023 8.05 -3.43 -17.61
N VAL A 1024 9.36 -3.50 -17.37
CA VAL A 1024 10.24 -4.40 -18.12
C VAL A 1024 10.70 -5.55 -17.24
N PHE A 1025 10.64 -6.76 -17.79
CA PHE A 1025 11.12 -8.02 -17.28
C PHE A 1025 12.25 -8.47 -18.20
N ASP A 1026 13.48 -8.59 -17.71
CA ASP A 1026 14.64 -8.99 -18.54
C ASP A 1026 14.92 -10.51 -18.52
N SER A 1027 14.23 -11.24 -17.63
CA SER A 1027 14.24 -12.69 -17.55
C SER A 1027 12.86 -13.20 -17.80
N SER A 1028 12.78 -14.29 -18.54
CA SER A 1028 11.54 -14.71 -19.15
C SER A 1028 11.39 -16.20 -19.26
N GLN A 1029 12.22 -16.97 -18.57
CA GLN A 1029 12.15 -18.43 -18.56
C GLN A 1029 11.60 -18.96 -17.23
N ASN A 1030 11.57 -18.13 -16.17
CA ASN A 1030 11.20 -18.58 -14.83
C ASN A 1030 9.74 -18.25 -14.47
N GLU A 1031 9.22 -19.05 -13.55
CA GLU A 1031 7.86 -18.97 -13.03
C GLU A 1031 7.64 -17.69 -12.19
N ASN A 1032 8.71 -17.11 -11.63
CA ASN A 1032 8.63 -15.82 -10.94
C ASN A 1032 8.24 -14.72 -11.90
N THR A 1033 8.79 -14.71 -13.12
CA THR A 1033 8.41 -13.76 -14.15
C THR A 1033 6.94 -13.96 -14.54
N LYS A 1034 6.47 -15.20 -14.73
CA LYS A 1034 5.04 -15.46 -15.00
C LYS A 1034 4.13 -14.96 -13.86
N ASN A 1035 4.52 -15.19 -12.61
CA ASN A 1035 3.77 -14.73 -11.43
C ASN A 1035 3.80 -13.21 -11.24
N ASP A 1036 4.92 -12.55 -11.52
CA ASP A 1036 5.04 -11.10 -11.47
C ASP A 1036 4.31 -10.44 -12.64
N LEU A 1037 4.36 -11.03 -13.85
CA LEU A 1037 3.54 -10.67 -15.00
C LEU A 1037 2.05 -10.75 -14.64
N LYS A 1038 1.62 -11.88 -14.08
CA LYS A 1038 0.25 -12.10 -13.61
C LYS A 1038 -0.17 -11.10 -12.53
N SER A 1039 0.63 -10.91 -11.49
CA SER A 1039 0.34 -9.99 -10.39
C SER A 1039 0.26 -8.54 -10.88
N THR A 1040 1.22 -8.12 -11.71
CA THR A 1040 1.28 -6.78 -12.27
C THR A 1040 0.08 -6.51 -13.17
N ILE A 1041 -0.19 -7.39 -14.15
CA ILE A 1041 -1.31 -7.24 -15.07
C ILE A 1041 -2.65 -7.38 -14.33
N SER A 1042 -2.76 -8.29 -13.34
CA SER A 1042 -3.99 -8.48 -12.57
C SER A 1042 -4.30 -7.30 -11.65
N ASN A 1043 -3.32 -6.78 -10.90
CA ASN A 1043 -3.54 -5.63 -10.02
C ASN A 1043 -3.90 -4.40 -10.84
N PHE A 1044 -3.21 -4.20 -11.97
CA PHE A 1044 -3.54 -3.13 -12.89
C PHE A 1044 -4.95 -3.28 -13.48
N ASN A 1045 -5.31 -4.46 -14.01
CA ASN A 1045 -6.66 -4.70 -14.56
C ASN A 1045 -7.77 -4.56 -13.50
N ASN A 1046 -7.49 -4.83 -12.22
CA ASN A 1046 -8.45 -4.69 -11.13
C ASN A 1046 -8.70 -3.23 -10.73
N VAL A 1047 -7.66 -2.39 -10.76
CA VAL A 1047 -7.75 -0.96 -10.40
C VAL A 1047 -8.15 -0.11 -11.62
N HIS A 1048 -7.69 -0.49 -12.80
CA HIS A 1048 -7.87 0.24 -14.06
C HIS A 1048 -8.52 -0.67 -15.12
N SER A 1049 -9.77 -1.08 -14.87
CA SER A 1049 -10.52 -1.95 -15.79
C SER A 1049 -10.77 -1.35 -17.19
N ASP A 1050 -10.61 -0.03 -17.33
CA ASP A 1050 -10.66 0.74 -18.59
C ASP A 1050 -9.28 0.95 -19.24
N GLY A 1051 -8.21 0.44 -18.63
CA GLY A 1051 -6.84 0.61 -19.12
C GLY A 1051 -6.43 -0.34 -20.24
N VAL A 1052 -5.41 0.07 -21.01
CA VAL A 1052 -4.81 -0.74 -22.08
C VAL A 1052 -3.56 -1.44 -21.57
N VAL A 1053 -3.49 -2.76 -21.78
CA VAL A 1053 -2.30 -3.57 -21.50
C VAL A 1053 -1.65 -4.00 -22.81
N ALA A 1054 -0.44 -3.51 -23.09
CA ALA A 1054 0.39 -4.02 -24.19
C ALA A 1054 1.53 -4.86 -23.64
N ALA A 1055 1.67 -6.09 -24.12
CA ALA A 1055 2.72 -7.00 -23.70
C ALA A 1055 3.64 -7.36 -24.88
N VAL A 1056 4.94 -7.17 -24.73
CA VAL A 1056 5.94 -7.44 -25.77
C VAL A 1056 6.89 -8.50 -25.26
N GLY A 1057 7.08 -9.59 -25.97
CA GLY A 1057 7.97 -10.69 -25.59
C GLY A 1057 8.97 -11.05 -26.68
N HIS A 1058 10.23 -11.29 -26.33
CA HIS A 1058 11.28 -11.81 -27.22
C HIS A 1058 11.65 -13.24 -26.86
N SER A 1059 11.84 -14.13 -27.86
CA SER A 1059 12.34 -15.49 -27.65
C SER A 1059 11.51 -16.20 -26.57
N LEU A 1060 12.16 -16.77 -25.56
CA LEU A 1060 11.51 -17.44 -24.43
C LEU A 1060 10.58 -16.52 -23.62
N GLY A 1061 10.70 -15.20 -23.74
CA GLY A 1061 9.77 -14.26 -23.13
C GLY A 1061 8.54 -13.95 -23.94
N GLY A 1062 8.58 -14.18 -25.25
CA GLY A 1062 7.37 -14.34 -26.06
C GLY A 1062 6.61 -15.58 -25.60
N ASP A 1063 7.33 -16.69 -25.42
CA ASP A 1063 6.76 -17.98 -25.00
C ASP A 1063 6.10 -17.91 -23.61
N ASN A 1064 6.85 -17.52 -22.57
CA ASN A 1064 6.31 -17.38 -21.21
C ASN A 1064 5.16 -16.37 -21.12
N LEU A 1065 5.14 -15.35 -21.98
CA LEU A 1065 4.03 -14.40 -22.05
C LEU A 1065 2.78 -15.07 -22.63
N VAL A 1066 2.90 -15.84 -23.71
CA VAL A 1066 1.77 -16.59 -24.28
C VAL A 1066 1.26 -17.63 -23.27
N GLU A 1067 2.17 -18.39 -22.66
CA GLU A 1067 1.85 -19.40 -21.66
C GLU A 1067 1.16 -18.78 -20.44
N SER A 1068 1.69 -17.67 -19.90
CA SER A 1068 1.07 -16.95 -18.77
C SER A 1068 -0.37 -16.53 -19.09
N LEU A 1069 -0.64 -16.13 -20.33
CA LEU A 1069 -1.97 -15.70 -20.75
C LEU A 1069 -2.91 -16.89 -20.99
N ASN A 1070 -2.39 -18.01 -21.48
CA ASN A 1070 -3.13 -19.28 -21.61
C ASN A 1070 -3.54 -19.85 -20.26
N GLU A 1071 -2.64 -19.80 -19.28
CA GLU A 1071 -2.85 -20.25 -17.91
C GLU A 1071 -3.76 -19.30 -17.11
N ASN A 1072 -3.80 -18.02 -17.48
CA ASN A 1072 -4.53 -16.99 -16.75
C ASN A 1072 -5.47 -16.21 -17.67
N LYS A 1073 -6.51 -16.89 -18.20
CA LYS A 1073 -7.52 -16.34 -19.12
C LYS A 1073 -8.30 -15.09 -18.62
N LYS A 1074 -8.09 -14.65 -17.38
CA LYS A 1074 -8.63 -13.39 -16.82
C LYS A 1074 -7.70 -12.19 -17.04
N LEU A 1075 -6.43 -12.42 -17.34
CA LEU A 1075 -5.48 -11.35 -17.64
C LEU A 1075 -5.84 -10.79 -19.01
N LYS A 1076 -6.45 -9.61 -19.03
CA LYS A 1076 -6.73 -8.89 -20.26
C LYS A 1076 -5.42 -8.32 -20.79
N VAL A 1077 -5.07 -8.66 -22.03
CA VAL A 1077 -4.00 -8.05 -22.82
C VAL A 1077 -4.57 -7.55 -24.14
N ASP A 1078 -4.48 -6.26 -24.39
CA ASP A 1078 -5.07 -5.62 -25.56
C ASP A 1078 -4.18 -5.81 -26.80
N LEU A 1079 -2.87 -5.66 -26.65
CA LEU A 1079 -1.87 -5.94 -27.69
C LEU A 1079 -0.82 -6.89 -27.14
N MET A 1080 -0.56 -7.98 -27.86
CA MET A 1080 0.63 -8.79 -27.68
C MET A 1080 1.55 -8.63 -28.89
N VAL A 1081 2.85 -8.42 -28.66
CA VAL A 1081 3.86 -8.44 -29.72
C VAL A 1081 4.90 -9.49 -29.35
N THR A 1082 5.09 -10.48 -30.21
CA THR A 1082 6.14 -11.49 -30.01
C THR A 1082 7.22 -11.33 -31.06
N LEU A 1083 8.48 -11.49 -30.65
CA LEU A 1083 9.64 -11.48 -31.51
C LEU A 1083 10.36 -12.82 -31.35
N ASP A 1084 10.49 -13.54 -32.45
CA ASP A 1084 11.27 -14.77 -32.57
C ASP A 1084 11.06 -15.78 -31.43
N ILE A 1085 9.80 -16.14 -31.16
CA ILE A 1085 9.46 -17.16 -30.16
C ILE A 1085 10.30 -18.42 -30.42
N MET A 1086 10.98 -18.90 -29.38
CA MET A 1086 12.00 -19.94 -29.52
C MET A 1086 11.39 -21.31 -29.88
N ASP A 1087 11.89 -21.92 -30.95
CA ASP A 1087 11.44 -23.23 -31.43
C ASP A 1087 11.91 -24.37 -30.49
N GLY A 1088 10.99 -25.28 -30.14
CA GLY A 1088 11.25 -26.49 -29.34
C GLY A 1088 10.40 -26.69 -28.08
N TYR A 1089 9.81 -25.61 -27.52
CA TYR A 1089 8.89 -25.67 -26.36
C TYR A 1089 7.72 -24.67 -26.43
N ALA A 1090 7.58 -23.95 -27.55
CA ALA A 1090 6.76 -22.76 -27.61
C ALA A 1090 5.25 -23.02 -27.62
N ASP A 1091 4.54 -22.34 -26.73
CA ASP A 1091 3.11 -22.14 -26.86
C ASP A 1091 2.85 -21.05 -27.91
N THR A 1092 2.49 -21.49 -29.11
CA THR A 1092 2.12 -20.60 -30.22
C THR A 1092 0.62 -20.38 -30.32
N LYS A 1093 -0.16 -20.89 -29.36
CA LYS A 1093 -1.61 -20.78 -29.37
C LYS A 1093 -2.05 -19.59 -28.53
N ILE A 1094 -2.48 -18.54 -29.20
CA ILE A 1094 -2.87 -17.30 -28.53
C ILE A 1094 -4.28 -17.43 -27.98
N PRO A 1095 -4.51 -17.14 -26.68
CA PRO A 1095 -5.82 -17.25 -26.08
C PRO A 1095 -6.70 -16.03 -26.35
N SER A 1096 -8.01 -16.18 -26.11
CA SER A 1096 -9.03 -15.15 -26.38
C SER A 1096 -8.96 -13.93 -25.48
N ASN A 1097 -8.20 -13.96 -24.37
CA ASN A 1097 -7.90 -12.81 -23.53
C ASN A 1097 -6.80 -11.89 -24.09
N VAL A 1098 -6.27 -12.21 -25.28
CA VAL A 1098 -5.45 -11.31 -26.10
C VAL A 1098 -6.31 -10.71 -27.21
N SER A 1099 -6.46 -9.40 -27.31
CA SER A 1099 -7.33 -8.81 -28.35
C SER A 1099 -6.66 -8.80 -29.74
N LYS A 1100 -5.36 -8.51 -29.79
CA LYS A 1100 -4.55 -8.51 -31.01
C LYS A 1100 -3.15 -9.04 -30.72
N ALA A 1101 -2.62 -9.87 -31.61
CA ALA A 1101 -1.25 -10.35 -31.53
C ALA A 1101 -0.49 -10.07 -32.83
N VAL A 1102 0.71 -9.53 -32.73
CA VAL A 1102 1.63 -9.32 -33.85
C VAL A 1102 2.89 -10.13 -33.57
N ASN A 1103 3.19 -11.10 -34.43
CA ASN A 1103 4.37 -11.94 -34.28
C ASN A 1103 5.36 -11.65 -35.40
N TYR A 1104 6.57 -11.25 -35.03
CA TYR A 1104 7.70 -11.12 -35.93
C TYR A 1104 8.59 -12.36 -35.77
N TYR A 1105 8.79 -13.12 -36.84
CA TYR A 1105 9.58 -14.36 -36.79
C TYR A 1105 10.62 -14.38 -37.92
N GLN A 1106 11.76 -15.05 -37.71
CA GLN A 1106 12.80 -15.25 -38.74
C GLN A 1106 12.94 -16.74 -39.11
N THR A 1107 13.61 -17.07 -40.22
CA THR A 1107 13.83 -18.48 -40.63
C THR A 1107 15.30 -18.80 -40.94
N LYS A 1108 16.22 -17.95 -40.50
CA LYS A 1108 17.67 -18.06 -40.73
C LYS A 1108 18.37 -18.98 -39.72
N ASN A 1109 17.95 -18.97 -38.46
CA ASN A 1109 18.56 -19.75 -37.37
C ASN A 1109 17.56 -20.76 -36.77
N ILE A 1110 18.09 -21.88 -36.25
CA ILE A 1110 17.28 -22.98 -35.67
C ILE A 1110 16.54 -22.65 -34.36
N TYR A 1111 16.79 -21.47 -33.77
CA TYR A 1111 16.27 -21.09 -32.46
C TYR A 1111 15.06 -20.14 -32.52
N GLY A 1112 14.49 -19.91 -33.70
CA GLY A 1112 13.25 -19.16 -33.84
C GLY A 1112 12.69 -19.20 -35.25
N GLY A 1113 11.36 -19.11 -35.36
CA GLY A 1113 10.67 -19.12 -36.65
C GLY A 1113 9.21 -19.56 -36.68
N GLU A 1114 8.54 -19.63 -35.53
CA GLU A 1114 7.17 -20.10 -35.49
C GLU A 1114 6.14 -18.99 -35.71
N LYS A 1115 5.10 -19.34 -36.48
CA LYS A 1115 3.89 -18.53 -36.59
C LYS A 1115 3.02 -18.79 -35.37
N ILE A 1116 2.42 -17.74 -34.81
CA ILE A 1116 1.38 -17.88 -33.80
C ILE A 1116 0.01 -18.07 -34.46
N GLU A 1117 -0.87 -18.80 -33.79
CA GLU A 1117 -2.23 -19.09 -34.23
C GLU A 1117 -3.19 -18.94 -33.05
N PRO A 1118 -4.48 -18.65 -33.25
CA PRO A 1118 -5.40 -18.61 -32.13
C PRO A 1118 -5.59 -20.02 -31.56
N THR A 1119 -5.87 -20.14 -30.26
CA THR A 1119 -6.35 -21.39 -29.68
C THR A 1119 -7.66 -21.82 -30.36
N SER A 1120 -8.00 -23.11 -30.30
CA SER A 1120 -9.20 -23.66 -30.96
C SER A 1120 -10.52 -23.05 -30.45
N ASP A 1121 -10.52 -22.49 -29.24
CA ASP A 1121 -11.65 -21.78 -28.62
C ASP A 1121 -11.64 -20.25 -28.87
N ASN A 1122 -10.63 -19.72 -29.56
CA ASN A 1122 -10.42 -18.29 -29.77
C ASN A 1122 -10.88 -17.82 -31.16
N LYS A 1123 -12.03 -17.13 -31.20
CA LYS A 1123 -12.64 -16.59 -32.43
C LYS A 1123 -12.42 -15.07 -32.63
N THR A 1124 -11.71 -14.42 -31.71
CA THR A 1124 -11.74 -12.95 -31.59
C THR A 1124 -10.38 -12.29 -31.69
N THR A 1125 -9.30 -12.99 -31.36
CA THR A 1125 -7.94 -12.42 -31.44
C THR A 1125 -7.52 -12.21 -32.88
N LYS A 1126 -7.12 -10.98 -33.21
CA LYS A 1126 -6.56 -10.66 -34.53
C LYS A 1126 -5.06 -10.97 -34.54
N ILE A 1127 -4.65 -11.96 -35.32
CA ILE A 1127 -3.26 -12.37 -35.42
C ILE A 1127 -2.63 -11.88 -36.73
N VAL A 1128 -1.44 -11.30 -36.63
CA VAL A 1128 -0.61 -10.90 -37.78
C VAL A 1128 0.78 -11.52 -37.62
N ASN A 1129 1.13 -12.46 -38.48
CA ASN A 1129 2.47 -13.04 -38.56
C ASN A 1129 3.29 -12.32 -39.64
N VAL A 1130 4.45 -11.80 -39.28
CA VAL A 1130 5.33 -11.01 -40.16
C VAL A 1130 6.71 -11.65 -40.21
N LEU A 1131 7.11 -12.11 -41.39
CA LEU A 1131 8.45 -12.68 -41.61
C LEU A 1131 9.50 -11.54 -41.61
N ALA A 1132 10.58 -11.70 -40.84
CA ALA A 1132 11.73 -10.82 -40.76
C ALA A 1132 12.96 -11.46 -41.45
N PRO A 1133 13.04 -11.46 -42.80
CA PRO A 1133 14.03 -12.25 -43.53
C PRO A 1133 15.46 -11.71 -43.42
N THR A 1134 15.63 -10.47 -42.94
CA THR A 1134 16.95 -9.84 -42.80
C THR A 1134 17.57 -10.09 -41.42
N SER A 1135 16.75 -10.29 -40.39
CA SER A 1135 17.16 -10.45 -39.00
C SER A 1135 17.47 -11.91 -38.63
N ASP A 1136 18.24 -12.10 -37.58
CA ASP A 1136 18.48 -13.40 -36.95
C ASP A 1136 18.12 -13.37 -35.45
N HIS A 1137 18.14 -14.53 -34.78
CA HIS A 1137 17.75 -14.66 -33.36
C HIS A 1137 18.44 -13.67 -32.40
N LYS A 1138 19.67 -13.24 -32.72
CA LYS A 1138 20.48 -12.37 -31.85
C LYS A 1138 20.33 -10.88 -32.16
N SER A 1139 19.68 -10.55 -33.27
CA SER A 1139 19.59 -9.17 -33.81
C SER A 1139 18.16 -8.69 -33.98
N ILE A 1140 17.16 -9.59 -34.00
CA ILE A 1140 15.77 -9.26 -34.35
C ILE A 1140 15.10 -8.28 -33.39
N ASP A 1141 15.45 -8.33 -32.11
CA ASP A 1141 15.00 -7.37 -31.09
C ASP A 1141 15.48 -5.95 -31.37
N ASN A 1142 16.72 -5.80 -31.84
CA ASN A 1142 17.34 -4.54 -32.20
C ASN A 1142 16.90 -4.04 -33.58
N ASP A 1143 16.88 -4.91 -34.59
CA ASP A 1143 16.47 -4.60 -35.96
C ASP A 1143 15.03 -4.11 -36.05
N LEU A 1144 14.15 -4.64 -35.18
CA LEU A 1144 12.73 -4.34 -35.18
C LEU A 1144 12.30 -3.43 -34.02
N SER A 1145 13.21 -3.01 -33.14
CA SER A 1145 12.91 -2.24 -31.93
C SER A 1145 12.03 -1.01 -32.20
N THR A 1146 12.36 -0.25 -33.25
CA THR A 1146 11.61 0.94 -33.67
C THR A 1146 10.21 0.57 -34.18
N LYS A 1147 10.10 -0.48 -35.01
CA LYS A 1147 8.80 -0.95 -35.53
C LYS A 1147 7.91 -1.49 -34.41
N VAL A 1148 8.48 -2.21 -33.44
CA VAL A 1148 7.78 -2.71 -32.25
C VAL A 1148 7.32 -1.54 -31.39
N ARG A 1149 8.19 -0.54 -31.15
CA ARG A 1149 7.83 0.69 -30.43
C ARG A 1149 6.69 1.43 -31.10
N ASP A 1150 6.69 1.54 -32.42
CA ASP A 1150 5.61 2.19 -33.16
C ASP A 1150 4.32 1.38 -33.11
N VAL A 1151 4.39 0.06 -33.19
CA VAL A 1151 3.24 -0.84 -33.00
C VAL A 1151 2.67 -0.68 -31.59
N VAL A 1152 3.51 -0.69 -30.56
CA VAL A 1152 3.08 -0.56 -29.16
C VAL A 1152 2.50 0.82 -28.87
N LYS A 1153 3.14 1.90 -29.35
CA LYS A 1153 2.61 3.28 -29.23
C LYS A 1153 1.24 3.41 -29.88
N ARG A 1154 1.08 2.88 -31.09
CA ARG A 1154 -0.18 2.93 -31.85
C ARG A 1154 -1.35 2.26 -31.10
N GLU A 1155 -1.07 1.21 -30.34
CA GLU A 1155 -2.13 0.45 -29.65
C GLU A 1155 -2.34 0.91 -28.20
N LEU A 1156 -1.31 1.41 -27.50
CA LEU A 1156 -1.42 2.01 -26.15
C LEU A 1156 -1.99 3.41 -26.14
N ILE A 1157 -1.80 4.09 -27.25
CA ILE A 1157 -2.47 5.34 -27.55
C ILE A 1157 -3.41 4.93 -28.69
N PRO A 1158 -4.51 4.17 -28.44
CA PRO A 1158 -5.31 3.57 -29.52
C PRO A 1158 -5.69 4.68 -30.48
N ASN A 1159 -4.93 4.86 -31.56
CA ASN A 1159 -4.70 6.17 -32.16
C ASN A 1159 -5.44 7.40 -31.54
N GLN A 1160 -5.26 7.82 -30.25
CA GLN A 1160 -6.04 8.82 -29.41
C GLN A 1160 -6.92 9.87 -30.03
#